data_AF-A0AAW0MJU5-F1
#
_entry.id   AF-A0AAW0MJU5-F1
#
_cell.length_a   1.000
_cell.length_b   1.000
_cell.length_c   1.000
_cell.angle_alpha   90.00
_cell.angle_beta   90.00
_cell.angle_gamma   90.00
#
_symmetry.space_group_name_H-M   'P 1'
#
loop_
_entity.id
_entity.type
_entity.pdbx_description
1 polymer ?
#
loop_
_entity_poly.entity_id
_entity_poly.type
_entity_poly.pdbx_seq_one_letter_code
_entity_poly.pdbx_strand_id
1 'polypeptide(L)'
;MGRGAELAPGSSRSPAVFTWEEVQKHSLRSDQWLVIDRKVYNVTQWTKKHPGGSRLIQHFAGEDATEAFTAFHPDLTFVQKFLKPLFIGELAADEPMMADFQALLEQVKKEGMFESQPWFFFLHLAHILVLEGGAWLLLRQWGTGWGPTLLCSVLLTIVQAQASWLQHDFGHLSVFRKSSWNHFAHKFVMGHLKGISSKWWNHRHFQHHAKPNILSKDPDIKWVKVLVVGTVEPVEELIWFLTFYLRYLVCFVPLYGLLGTFTLITFVRFLESHWFVWVTQMNHLPMDINHEKRKDWVNMQLEATCNVEQSTFNDWFTGHLNFQIEHHLFPTMPRHNYHKVAPLVKTLSRGEMGRGAELAPGSSRSPAVFTWEEVQKHSLRSDQWLVIDRKVYNVTQWAKKHPGGSRLIQHFAGEDATEAFTAFHPDLTFVQKFLKPLFIGELAADEPSQDNNKNAAVMADFQALLEQAQASWLQHDFGHLSVFRKSSWNHFVQRFIIGHLKGVSSKWWNHRHFQHHAKPNIFSKDPDIKWVKILVVGTVEPVEFGVKKIKLLPYNHQHKYFFLVGPPLIIPLLFHTQAMYLTIKLKHWEELVWSLTFYLRYLVCFVPLYGLLGTFALLTFVRFLESHWFVWVTQMNHLPMDINHEKRKDWVNMQLEATCNVEQSTFNDWFTGHLNFQIEHHLFPTMPRHNYHKVAPLVKTLCEKHGIKYQNKSLSTAVVDVFWSLKNSGELWLDAYLHK
;
A
#
# COMPACT_ATOMS: atom_id res chain seq x y z
N MET A 1 42.60 -25.48 20.51
CA MET A 1 43.54 -24.74 21.39
C MET A 1 42.99 -23.33 21.55
N GLY A 2 42.78 -22.70 22.72
CA GLY A 2 42.84 -23.08 24.14
C GLY A 2 41.52 -22.65 24.84
N ARG A 3 41.06 -23.41 25.83
CA ARG A 3 41.22 -23.22 27.29
C ARG A 3 40.43 -22.03 27.84
N GLY A 4 39.52 -22.34 28.76
CA GLY A 4 38.65 -21.40 29.43
C GLY A 4 39.34 -20.55 30.48
N ALA A 5 38.65 -19.48 30.85
CA ALA A 5 38.87 -18.72 32.07
C ALA A 5 37.60 -18.81 32.91
N GLU A 6 37.78 -19.17 34.17
CA GLU A 6 36.79 -19.35 35.21
C GLU A 6 35.97 -18.07 35.45
N LEU A 7 34.65 -18.23 35.59
CA LEU A 7 33.78 -17.19 36.17
C LEU A 7 33.87 -17.29 37.69
N ALA A 8 34.38 -16.24 38.32
CA ALA A 8 34.40 -16.09 39.77
C ALA A 8 32.97 -16.05 40.35
N PRO A 9 32.71 -16.61 41.54
CA PRO A 9 31.40 -16.59 42.18
C PRO A 9 31.19 -15.28 42.96
N GLY A 10 30.11 -14.56 42.65
CA GLY A 10 29.61 -13.46 43.47
C GLY A 10 29.74 -12.06 42.86
N SER A 11 28.81 -11.68 41.97
CA SER A 11 28.25 -10.33 41.98
C SER A 11 26.82 -10.37 41.47
N SER A 12 25.83 -10.30 42.36
CA SER A 12 24.49 -9.87 41.96
C SER A 12 24.59 -8.39 41.64
N ARG A 13 25.00 -8.05 40.40
CA ARG A 13 24.83 -6.69 39.90
C ARG A 13 23.34 -6.38 39.94
N SER A 14 22.96 -5.39 40.74
CA SER A 14 21.61 -4.82 40.68
C SER A 14 21.28 -4.50 39.22
N PRO A 15 20.07 -4.80 38.74
CA PRO A 15 19.68 -4.48 37.37
C PRO A 15 19.96 -3.00 37.11
N ALA A 16 20.55 -2.69 35.94
CA ALA A 16 20.80 -1.31 35.56
C ALA A 16 19.47 -0.55 35.53
N VAL A 17 19.41 0.65 36.13
CA VAL A 17 18.19 1.47 36.11
C VAL A 17 18.30 2.47 34.97
N PHE A 18 17.27 2.51 34.13
CA PHE A 18 17.19 3.38 32.96
C PHE A 18 16.10 4.43 33.14
N THR A 19 16.37 5.62 32.61
CA THR A 19 15.37 6.68 32.47
C THR A 19 14.64 6.58 31.14
N TRP A 20 13.49 7.23 31.05
CA TRP A 20 12.74 7.34 29.79
C TRP A 20 13.54 8.00 28.67
N GLU A 21 14.36 9.01 28.99
CA GLU A 21 15.22 9.69 28.01
C GLU A 21 16.27 8.74 27.40
N GLU A 22 16.75 7.78 28.18
CA GLU A 22 17.70 6.77 27.70
C GLU A 22 17.01 5.74 26.82
N VAL A 23 15.89 5.17 27.28
CA VAL A 23 15.12 4.17 26.51
C VAL A 23 14.70 4.72 25.15
N GLN A 24 14.26 5.99 25.08
CA GLN A 24 13.78 6.63 23.85
C GLN A 24 14.86 6.81 22.77
N LYS A 25 16.15 6.80 23.12
CA LYS A 25 17.25 6.86 22.14
C LYS A 25 17.31 5.59 21.27
N HIS A 26 16.80 4.47 21.79
CA HIS A 26 16.81 3.16 21.14
C HIS A 26 15.49 2.87 20.39
N SER A 27 15.10 3.80 19.50
CA SER A 27 13.86 3.74 18.70
C SER A 27 14.08 3.43 17.21
N LEU A 28 15.32 3.27 16.77
CA LEU A 28 15.67 3.06 15.36
C LEU A 28 15.56 1.58 14.98
N ARG A 29 15.27 1.27 13.70
CA ARG A 29 15.20 -0.14 13.23
C ARG A 29 16.46 -0.96 13.53
N SER A 30 17.63 -0.33 13.52
CA SER A 30 18.93 -0.95 13.80
C SER A 30 19.25 -1.06 15.29
N ASP A 31 18.47 -0.41 16.17
CA ASP A 31 18.68 -0.34 17.61
C ASP A 31 17.35 -0.09 18.33
N GLN A 32 16.74 -1.17 18.83
CA GLN A 32 15.38 -1.19 19.37
C GLN A 32 15.35 -1.73 20.79
N TRP A 33 14.99 -0.89 21.75
CA TRP A 33 14.65 -1.30 23.11
C TRP A 33 13.13 -1.21 23.32
N LEU A 34 12.60 -1.97 24.28
CA LEU A 34 11.22 -1.84 24.74
C LEU A 34 11.15 -2.09 26.24
N VAL A 35 10.16 -1.51 26.90
CA VAL A 35 9.87 -1.77 28.32
C VAL A 35 8.66 -2.71 28.45
N ILE A 36 8.76 -3.74 29.30
CA ILE A 36 7.64 -4.60 29.73
C ILE A 36 7.77 -4.82 31.23
N ASP A 37 6.73 -4.50 32.00
CA ASP A 37 6.68 -4.67 33.46
C ASP A 37 7.89 -4.00 34.13
N ARG A 38 8.14 -2.74 33.73
CA ARG A 38 9.29 -1.92 34.13
C ARG A 38 10.65 -2.51 33.80
N LYS A 39 10.72 -3.62 33.06
CA LYS A 39 11.98 -4.23 32.63
C LYS A 39 12.27 -3.77 31.22
N VAL A 40 13.49 -3.32 30.99
CA VAL A 40 13.99 -2.88 29.69
C VAL A 40 14.60 -4.08 28.96
N TYR A 41 14.22 -4.26 27.70
CA TYR A 41 14.65 -5.36 26.85
C TYR A 41 15.24 -4.84 25.54
N ASN A 42 16.39 -5.38 25.12
CA ASN A 42 16.93 -5.14 23.78
C ASN A 42 16.35 -6.16 22.79
N VAL A 43 15.46 -5.71 21.91
CA VAL A 43 14.74 -6.58 20.97
C VAL A 43 15.24 -6.50 19.53
N THR A 44 16.30 -5.74 19.28
CA THR A 44 16.85 -5.45 17.94
C THR A 44 16.89 -6.68 17.04
N GLN A 45 17.48 -7.79 17.52
CA GLN A 45 17.60 -9.04 16.77
C GLN A 45 16.34 -9.91 16.84
N TRP A 46 15.57 -9.82 17.93
CA TRP A 46 14.37 -10.62 18.14
C TRP A 46 13.20 -10.18 17.25
N THR A 47 13.11 -8.90 16.90
CA THR A 47 12.02 -8.32 16.09
C THR A 47 11.79 -9.07 14.77
N LYS A 48 12.85 -9.57 14.13
CA LYS A 48 12.77 -10.32 12.85
C LYS A 48 12.17 -11.72 13.00
N LYS A 49 12.15 -12.27 14.22
CA LYS A 49 11.68 -13.62 14.53
C LYS A 49 10.33 -13.62 15.26
N HIS A 50 9.80 -12.44 15.61
CA HIS A 50 8.56 -12.32 16.37
C HIS A 50 7.34 -12.81 15.55
N PRO A 51 6.48 -13.70 16.09
CA PRO A 51 5.32 -14.24 15.39
C PRO A 51 4.30 -13.20 14.91
N GLY A 52 4.13 -12.09 15.64
CA GLY A 52 3.28 -10.96 15.23
C GLY A 52 3.87 -10.09 14.12
N GLY A 53 5.09 -10.39 13.68
CA GLY A 53 5.85 -9.65 12.67
C GLY A 53 6.67 -8.51 13.26
N SER A 54 7.73 -8.12 12.55
CA SER A 54 8.69 -7.11 13.00
C SER A 54 8.12 -5.70 13.06
N ARG A 55 7.08 -5.42 12.28
CA ARG A 55 6.46 -4.10 12.17
C ARG A 55 5.70 -3.71 13.45
N LEU A 56 5.05 -4.68 14.09
CA LEU A 56 4.37 -4.48 15.37
C LEU A 56 5.35 -4.08 16.47
N ILE A 57 6.47 -4.78 16.60
CA ILE A 57 7.48 -4.48 17.63
C ILE A 57 8.14 -3.12 17.37
N GLN A 58 8.38 -2.76 16.10
CA GLN A 58 8.88 -1.44 15.73
C GLN A 58 7.95 -0.29 16.16
N HIS A 59 6.66 -0.55 16.39
CA HIS A 59 5.73 0.47 16.87
C HIS A 59 5.94 0.83 18.34
N PHE A 60 6.68 0.04 19.11
CA PHE A 60 7.00 0.30 20.52
C PHE A 60 8.52 0.46 20.75
N ALA A 61 9.31 0.65 19.68
CA ALA A 61 10.74 0.83 19.84
C ALA A 61 11.02 2.14 20.59
N GLY A 62 11.72 2.04 21.73
CA GLY A 62 11.99 3.14 22.64
C GLY A 62 10.81 3.54 23.53
N GLU A 63 9.80 2.67 23.65
CA GLU A 63 8.55 2.93 24.40
C GLU A 63 8.21 1.79 25.37
N ASP A 64 7.22 2.03 26.24
CA ASP A 64 6.65 1.00 27.12
C ASP A 64 5.55 0.25 26.37
N ALA A 65 5.74 -1.07 26.31
CA ALA A 65 4.87 -2.02 25.66
C ALA A 65 4.17 -2.92 26.68
N THR A 66 4.26 -2.66 28.00
CA THR A 66 3.74 -3.52 29.08
C THR A 66 2.28 -3.90 28.87
N GLU A 67 1.43 -2.92 28.62
CA GLU A 67 -0.01 -3.18 28.49
C GLU A 67 -0.33 -3.87 27.17
N ALA A 68 0.25 -3.42 26.06
CA ALA A 68 0.13 -4.14 24.79
C ALA A 68 0.65 -5.59 24.91
N PHE A 69 1.77 -5.79 25.60
CA PHE A 69 2.35 -7.11 25.82
C PHE A 69 1.39 -7.98 26.64
N THR A 70 0.90 -7.48 27.77
CA THR A 70 -0.03 -8.21 28.64
C THR A 70 -1.36 -8.51 27.93
N ALA A 71 -1.85 -7.55 27.15
CA ALA A 71 -3.06 -7.66 26.37
C ALA A 71 -2.98 -8.74 25.28
N PHE A 72 -1.82 -8.89 24.61
CA PHE A 72 -1.65 -9.84 23.50
C PHE A 72 -1.06 -11.21 23.90
N HIS A 73 -0.54 -11.36 25.12
CA HIS A 73 0.18 -12.57 25.55
C HIS A 73 -0.43 -13.21 26.80
N PRO A 74 -1.55 -13.97 26.66
CA PRO A 74 -2.23 -14.57 27.80
C PRO A 74 -1.40 -15.66 28.52
N ASP A 75 -0.49 -16.35 27.82
CA ASP A 75 0.41 -17.35 28.41
C ASP A 75 1.79 -16.73 28.73
N LEU A 76 1.86 -16.01 29.85
CA LEU A 76 3.09 -15.36 30.31
C LEU A 76 4.21 -16.36 30.60
N THR A 77 3.88 -17.61 30.98
CA THR A 77 4.88 -18.64 31.30
C THR A 77 5.62 -19.12 30.06
N PHE A 78 4.93 -19.23 28.93
CA PHE A 78 5.53 -19.54 27.64
C PHE A 78 6.42 -18.38 27.15
N VAL A 79 5.92 -17.14 27.21
CA VAL A 79 6.60 -15.98 26.64
C VAL A 79 7.83 -15.55 27.44
N GLN A 80 7.83 -15.75 28.77
CA GLN A 80 9.00 -15.48 29.63
C GLN A 80 10.28 -16.17 29.16
N LYS A 81 10.18 -17.34 28.49
CA LYS A 81 11.34 -18.05 27.93
C LYS A 81 12.09 -17.22 26.88
N PHE A 82 11.38 -16.37 26.14
CA PHE A 82 11.94 -15.51 25.11
C PHE A 82 12.39 -14.15 25.66
N LEU A 83 11.81 -13.68 26.77
CA LEU A 83 12.17 -12.40 27.40
C LEU A 83 13.48 -12.44 28.19
N LYS A 84 13.74 -13.55 28.90
CA LYS A 84 14.96 -13.72 29.72
C LYS A 84 16.27 -13.32 29.02
N PRO A 85 16.57 -13.81 27.79
CA PRO A 85 17.81 -13.45 27.10
C PRO A 85 17.85 -12.01 26.57
N LEU A 86 16.72 -11.29 26.57
CA LEU A 86 16.61 -9.93 26.03
C LEU A 86 16.71 -8.85 27.11
N PHE A 87 16.62 -9.23 28.39
CA PHE A 87 16.58 -8.31 29.53
C PHE A 87 17.90 -7.59 29.76
N ILE A 88 17.84 -6.27 29.97
CA ILE A 88 19.03 -5.42 30.17
C ILE A 88 18.97 -4.53 31.43
N GLY A 89 17.81 -4.32 32.06
CA GLY A 89 17.68 -3.54 33.31
C GLY A 89 16.24 -3.10 33.61
N GLU A 90 16.03 -2.17 34.55
CA GLU A 90 14.73 -1.72 35.05
C GLU A 90 14.47 -0.22 34.79
N LEU A 91 13.20 0.19 34.74
CA LEU A 91 12.74 1.56 34.50
C LEU A 91 12.44 2.30 35.82
N ALA A 92 12.67 3.62 35.84
CA ALA A 92 12.28 4.53 36.92
C ALA A 92 10.74 4.53 37.20
N ALA A 93 10.30 5.14 38.31
CA ALA A 93 8.91 5.03 38.82
C ALA A 93 7.83 5.56 37.87
N ASP A 94 6.65 4.91 37.92
CA ASP A 94 5.54 5.08 36.97
C ASP A 94 4.70 6.34 37.20
N GLU A 95 3.99 6.75 36.15
CA GLU A 95 2.95 7.78 36.22
C GLU A 95 1.67 7.25 36.88
N PRO A 96 0.90 8.10 37.61
CA PRO A 96 -0.26 7.67 38.40
C PRO A 96 -1.33 6.88 37.63
N MET A 97 -1.56 7.22 36.35
CA MET A 97 -2.60 6.58 35.53
C MET A 97 -2.31 5.11 35.21
N MET A 98 -1.05 4.79 34.93
CA MET A 98 -0.65 3.42 34.63
C MET A 98 -0.77 2.53 35.86
N ALA A 99 -0.43 3.05 37.05
CA ALA A 99 -0.59 2.32 38.30
C ALA A 99 -2.07 2.00 38.59
N ASP A 100 -2.98 2.96 38.36
CA ASP A 100 -4.41 2.75 38.55
C ASP A 100 -5.01 1.78 37.52
N PHE A 101 -4.55 1.81 36.27
CA PHE A 101 -4.97 0.83 35.27
C PHE A 101 -4.49 -0.59 35.61
N GLN A 102 -3.26 -0.75 36.10
CA GLN A 102 -2.74 -2.04 36.56
C GLN A 102 -3.56 -2.58 37.74
N ALA A 103 -3.92 -1.72 38.69
CA ALA A 103 -4.80 -2.11 39.80
C ALA A 103 -6.17 -2.58 39.29
N LEU A 104 -6.76 -1.87 38.31
CA LEU A 104 -7.99 -2.29 37.65
C LEU A 104 -7.82 -3.64 36.94
N LEU A 105 -6.72 -3.84 36.20
CA LEU A 105 -6.43 -5.08 35.50
C LEU A 105 -6.35 -6.27 36.46
N GLU A 106 -5.68 -6.11 37.60
CA GLU A 106 -5.61 -7.14 38.64
C GLU A 106 -6.98 -7.41 39.29
N GLN A 107 -7.79 -6.36 39.50
CA GLN A 107 -9.15 -6.52 39.97
C GLN A 107 -9.99 -7.37 38.99
N VAL A 108 -10.01 -7.02 37.70
CA VAL A 108 -10.85 -7.73 36.72
C VAL A 108 -10.37 -9.17 36.46
N LYS A 109 -9.05 -9.44 36.60
CA LYS A 109 -8.51 -10.81 36.62
C LYS A 109 -9.03 -11.59 37.83
N LYS A 110 -8.98 -11.01 39.03
CA LYS A 110 -9.45 -11.63 40.27
C LYS A 110 -10.95 -11.93 40.24
N GLU A 111 -11.74 -11.08 39.59
CA GLU A 111 -13.18 -11.27 39.40
C GLU A 111 -13.51 -12.29 38.30
N GLY A 112 -12.51 -12.89 37.65
CA GLY A 112 -12.70 -13.92 36.63
C GLY A 112 -13.24 -13.38 35.31
N MET A 113 -13.11 -12.08 35.02
CA MET A 113 -13.68 -11.48 33.80
C MET A 113 -13.00 -11.94 32.51
N PHE A 114 -11.79 -12.51 32.60
CA PHE A 114 -11.11 -13.15 31.46
C PHE A 114 -11.54 -14.60 31.24
N GLU A 115 -12.35 -15.19 32.12
CA GLU A 115 -12.89 -16.52 31.93
C GLU A 115 -14.04 -16.48 30.92
N SER A 116 -13.90 -17.27 29.85
CA SER A 116 -14.93 -17.42 28.85
C SER A 116 -16.02 -18.37 29.30
N GLN A 117 -17.25 -18.14 28.83
CA GLN A 117 -18.32 -19.12 28.84
C GLN A 117 -18.37 -19.82 27.48
N PRO A 118 -17.84 -21.07 27.33
CA PRO A 118 -17.74 -21.71 26.02
C PRO A 118 -19.09 -21.90 25.33
N TRP A 119 -20.16 -22.10 26.11
CA TRP A 119 -21.50 -22.27 25.59
C TRP A 119 -22.01 -21.05 24.83
N PHE A 120 -21.65 -19.84 25.28
CA PHE A 120 -21.97 -18.61 24.57
C PHE A 120 -21.42 -18.62 23.14
N PHE A 121 -20.14 -18.96 22.96
CA PHE A 121 -19.50 -19.01 21.64
C PHE A 121 -19.97 -20.20 20.80
N PHE A 122 -20.24 -21.35 21.43
CA PHE A 122 -20.82 -22.50 20.76
C PHE A 122 -22.21 -22.18 20.17
N LEU A 123 -23.08 -21.49 20.93
CA LEU A 123 -24.39 -21.06 20.45
C LEU A 123 -24.28 -20.09 19.27
N HIS A 124 -23.28 -19.19 19.27
CA HIS A 124 -23.02 -18.32 18.11
C HIS A 124 -22.55 -19.11 16.88
N LEU A 125 -21.67 -20.10 17.05
CA LEU A 125 -21.28 -20.99 15.96
C LEU A 125 -22.46 -21.79 15.43
N ALA A 126 -23.30 -22.35 16.33
CA ALA A 126 -24.50 -23.06 15.95
C ALA A 126 -25.49 -22.15 15.19
N HIS A 127 -25.69 -20.92 15.66
CA HIS A 127 -26.50 -19.91 14.99
C HIS A 127 -26.02 -19.64 13.56
N ILE A 128 -24.70 -19.46 13.36
CA ILE A 128 -24.09 -19.28 12.03
C ILE A 128 -24.38 -20.49 11.13
N LEU A 129 -24.13 -21.71 11.61
CA LEU A 129 -24.31 -22.93 10.82
C LEU A 129 -25.78 -23.21 10.49
N VAL A 130 -26.68 -22.96 11.44
CA VAL A 130 -28.14 -23.12 11.26
C VAL A 130 -28.66 -22.11 10.24
N LEU A 131 -28.25 -20.84 10.31
CA LEU A 131 -28.66 -19.84 9.33
C LEU A 131 -28.12 -20.15 7.93
N GLU A 132 -26.87 -20.61 7.82
CA GLU A 132 -26.27 -20.94 6.53
C GLU A 132 -26.94 -22.17 5.89
N GLY A 133 -27.14 -23.23 6.68
CA GLY A 133 -27.90 -24.41 6.26
C GLY A 133 -29.35 -24.06 5.91
N GLY A 134 -29.99 -23.20 6.70
CA GLY A 134 -31.33 -22.70 6.46
C GLY A 134 -31.44 -21.87 5.17
N ALA A 135 -30.47 -21.01 4.87
CA ALA A 135 -30.42 -20.24 3.63
C ALA A 135 -30.30 -21.13 2.40
N TRP A 136 -29.49 -22.20 2.49
CA TRP A 136 -29.38 -23.18 1.41
C TRP A 136 -30.65 -24.04 1.27
N LEU A 137 -31.22 -24.50 2.38
CA LEU A 137 -32.49 -25.25 2.39
C LEU A 137 -33.65 -24.42 1.84
N LEU A 138 -33.66 -23.12 2.12
CA LEU A 138 -34.65 -22.17 1.60
C LEU A 138 -34.67 -22.21 0.06
N LEU A 139 -33.51 -22.11 -0.57
CA LEU A 139 -33.43 -22.16 -2.02
C LEU A 139 -33.73 -23.54 -2.58
N ARG A 140 -33.33 -24.58 -1.86
CA ARG A 140 -33.61 -25.96 -2.29
C ARG A 140 -35.09 -26.30 -2.27
N GLN A 141 -35.84 -25.79 -1.30
CA GLN A 141 -37.27 -26.09 -1.13
C GLN A 141 -38.18 -25.15 -1.93
N TRP A 142 -37.84 -23.85 -2.00
CA TRP A 142 -38.69 -22.82 -2.62
C TRP A 142 -38.12 -22.24 -3.93
N GLY A 143 -37.00 -22.80 -4.42
CA GLY A 143 -36.40 -22.45 -5.71
C GLY A 143 -35.59 -21.15 -5.69
N THR A 144 -35.12 -20.74 -6.87
CA THR A 144 -34.21 -19.60 -7.09
C THR A 144 -34.92 -18.31 -7.50
N GLY A 145 -36.22 -18.19 -7.20
CA GLY A 145 -36.98 -16.96 -7.44
C GLY A 145 -36.42 -15.76 -6.67
N TRP A 146 -36.81 -14.54 -7.06
CA TRP A 146 -36.31 -13.31 -6.45
C TRP A 146 -36.55 -13.23 -4.93
N GLY A 147 -37.73 -13.62 -4.44
CA GLY A 147 -38.04 -13.63 -3.01
C GLY A 147 -37.10 -14.53 -2.19
N PRO A 148 -37.04 -15.85 -2.47
CA PRO A 148 -36.10 -16.77 -1.81
C PRO A 148 -34.63 -16.34 -1.95
N THR A 149 -34.24 -15.81 -3.11
CA THR A 149 -32.86 -15.33 -3.36
C THR A 149 -32.50 -14.13 -2.50
N LEU A 150 -33.40 -13.15 -2.37
CA LEU A 150 -33.19 -11.97 -1.53
C LEU A 150 -33.12 -12.36 -0.05
N LEU A 151 -34.03 -13.21 0.41
CA LEU A 151 -34.01 -13.71 1.79
C LEU A 151 -32.75 -14.55 2.06
N CYS A 152 -32.35 -15.43 1.15
CA CYS A 152 -31.08 -16.15 1.23
C CYS A 152 -29.89 -15.19 1.33
N SER A 153 -29.86 -14.13 0.54
CA SER A 153 -28.78 -13.14 0.56
C SER A 153 -28.68 -12.43 1.92
N VAL A 154 -29.82 -12.07 2.52
CA VAL A 154 -29.87 -11.48 3.87
C VAL A 154 -29.37 -12.47 4.92
N LEU A 155 -29.84 -13.71 4.89
CA LEU A 155 -29.41 -14.76 5.83
C LEU A 155 -27.90 -15.02 5.72
N LEU A 156 -27.38 -15.17 4.49
CA LEU A 156 -25.94 -15.35 4.26
C LEU A 156 -25.12 -14.12 4.66
N THR A 157 -25.67 -12.91 4.53
CA THR A 157 -25.02 -11.69 5.03
C THR A 157 -24.90 -11.71 6.55
N ILE A 158 -25.97 -12.09 7.26
CA ILE A 158 -25.95 -12.25 8.72
C ILE A 158 -24.93 -13.32 9.12
N VAL A 159 -24.91 -14.47 8.43
CA VAL A 159 -23.92 -15.54 8.63
C VAL A 159 -22.49 -14.99 8.51
N GLN A 160 -22.21 -14.26 7.45
CA GLN A 160 -20.87 -13.72 7.20
C GLN A 160 -20.47 -12.64 8.21
N ALA A 161 -21.37 -11.74 8.58
CA ALA A 161 -21.13 -10.73 9.62
C ALA A 161 -20.89 -11.38 10.99
N GLN A 162 -21.76 -12.30 11.41
CA GLN A 162 -21.61 -13.00 12.69
C GLN A 162 -20.35 -13.87 12.73
N ALA A 163 -19.96 -14.48 11.61
CA ALA A 163 -18.68 -15.18 11.49
C ALA A 163 -17.47 -14.21 11.63
N SER A 164 -17.58 -12.95 11.17
CA SER A 164 -16.54 -11.93 11.39
C SER A 164 -16.35 -11.60 12.87
N TRP A 165 -17.44 -11.56 13.63
CA TRP A 165 -17.38 -11.31 15.07
C TRP A 165 -16.82 -12.52 15.82
N LEU A 166 -17.28 -13.73 15.47
CA LEU A 166 -16.81 -14.94 16.12
C LEU A 166 -15.33 -15.25 15.82
N GLN A 167 -14.87 -15.04 14.57
CA GLN A 167 -13.45 -15.20 14.26
C GLN A 167 -12.58 -14.18 15.01
N HIS A 168 -13.11 -12.98 15.26
CA HIS A 168 -12.40 -11.92 15.98
C HIS A 168 -12.13 -12.35 17.43
N ASP A 169 -13.12 -12.95 18.11
CA ASP A 169 -12.94 -13.52 19.46
C ASP A 169 -11.82 -14.59 19.49
N PHE A 170 -11.80 -15.50 18.50
CA PHE A 170 -10.74 -16.51 18.40
C PHE A 170 -9.38 -15.91 18.07
N GLY A 171 -9.33 -14.88 17.23
CA GLY A 171 -8.09 -14.18 16.87
C GLY A 171 -7.44 -13.47 18.05
N HIS A 172 -8.24 -13.00 19.01
CA HIS A 172 -7.78 -12.44 20.28
C HIS A 172 -7.50 -13.48 21.36
N LEU A 173 -7.64 -14.77 21.06
CA LEU A 173 -7.43 -15.86 22.02
C LEU A 173 -8.37 -15.82 23.25
N SER A 174 -9.54 -15.18 23.13
CA SER A 174 -10.42 -14.93 24.28
C SER A 174 -11.38 -16.08 24.60
N VAL A 175 -11.43 -17.15 23.79
CA VAL A 175 -12.45 -18.21 23.93
C VAL A 175 -11.95 -19.44 24.66
N PHE A 176 -10.81 -20.01 24.29
CA PHE A 176 -10.28 -21.22 24.91
C PHE A 176 -9.10 -20.93 25.84
N ARG A 177 -9.00 -21.67 26.96
CA ARG A 177 -7.83 -21.58 27.86
C ARG A 177 -6.51 -21.91 27.16
N LYS A 178 -6.53 -22.87 26.22
CA LYS A 178 -5.34 -23.24 25.44
C LYS A 178 -5.36 -22.52 24.09
N SER A 179 -4.34 -21.70 23.84
CA SER A 179 -4.20 -20.90 22.62
C SER A 179 -4.27 -21.72 21.33
N SER A 180 -3.81 -22.98 21.33
CA SER A 180 -3.89 -23.86 20.15
C SER A 180 -5.33 -24.09 19.67
N TRP A 181 -6.30 -24.16 20.59
CA TRP A 181 -7.72 -24.33 20.24
C TRP A 181 -8.31 -23.04 19.67
N ASN A 182 -7.92 -21.86 20.19
CA ASN A 182 -8.29 -20.58 19.59
C ASN A 182 -7.75 -20.46 18.16
N HIS A 183 -6.48 -20.78 17.93
CA HIS A 183 -5.91 -20.75 16.59
C HIS A 183 -6.57 -21.73 15.62
N PHE A 184 -6.90 -22.95 16.08
CA PHE A 184 -7.63 -23.90 15.26
C PHE A 184 -9.03 -23.38 14.89
N ALA A 185 -9.80 -22.92 15.88
CA ALA A 185 -11.12 -22.35 15.66
C ALA A 185 -11.08 -21.08 14.80
N HIS A 186 -10.05 -20.25 14.95
CA HIS A 186 -9.82 -19.06 14.14
C HIS A 186 -9.61 -19.41 12.67
N LYS A 187 -8.75 -20.40 12.38
CA LYS A 187 -8.55 -20.92 11.01
C LYS A 187 -9.82 -21.52 10.43
N PHE A 188 -10.59 -22.25 11.24
CA PHE A 188 -11.87 -22.79 10.80
C PHE A 188 -12.87 -21.67 10.46
N VAL A 189 -13.14 -20.71 11.35
CA VAL A 189 -14.14 -19.67 11.08
C VAL A 189 -13.65 -18.69 10.01
N MET A 190 -12.41 -18.20 10.07
CA MET A 190 -11.88 -17.24 9.11
C MET A 190 -11.59 -17.88 7.75
N GLY A 191 -11.02 -19.08 7.74
CA GLY A 191 -10.69 -19.81 6.52
C GLY A 191 -11.87 -20.57 5.93
N HIS A 192 -12.43 -21.55 6.65
CA HIS A 192 -13.50 -22.44 6.12
C HIS A 192 -14.87 -21.76 5.98
N LEU A 193 -15.24 -20.85 6.89
CA LEU A 193 -16.54 -20.18 6.85
C LEU A 193 -16.53 -18.83 6.13
N LYS A 194 -15.36 -18.18 5.99
CA LYS A 194 -15.25 -16.87 5.31
C LYS A 194 -14.33 -16.84 4.09
N GLY A 195 -13.39 -17.77 3.92
CA GLY A 195 -12.49 -17.80 2.77
C GLY A 195 -11.31 -16.82 2.85
N ILE A 196 -10.93 -16.39 4.05
CA ILE A 196 -9.83 -15.42 4.27
C ILE A 196 -8.79 -16.02 5.24
N SER A 197 -7.53 -15.63 5.09
CA SER A 197 -6.42 -16.07 5.95
C SER A 197 -6.50 -15.47 7.35
N SER A 198 -6.44 -16.33 8.37
CA SER A 198 -6.44 -15.92 9.79
C SER A 198 -5.17 -15.16 10.17
N LYS A 199 -4.03 -15.56 9.61
CA LYS A 199 -2.73 -14.89 9.80
C LYS A 199 -2.67 -13.49 9.18
N TRP A 200 -3.31 -13.30 8.02
CA TRP A 200 -3.41 -11.98 7.41
C TRP A 200 -4.18 -11.02 8.32
N TRP A 201 -5.30 -11.50 8.87
CA TRP A 201 -6.11 -10.73 9.81
C TRP A 201 -5.31 -10.39 11.08
N ASN A 202 -4.70 -11.39 11.74
CA ASN A 202 -3.88 -11.18 12.94
C ASN A 202 -2.77 -10.16 12.71
N HIS A 203 -2.05 -10.27 11.59
CA HIS A 203 -0.95 -9.35 11.28
C HIS A 203 -1.41 -7.89 11.25
N ARG A 204 -2.58 -7.60 10.66
CA ARG A 204 -3.13 -6.24 10.59
C ARG A 204 -3.75 -5.83 11.92
N HIS A 205 -4.62 -6.67 12.45
CA HIS A 205 -5.45 -6.37 13.61
C HIS A 205 -4.62 -6.10 14.86
N PHE A 206 -3.51 -6.84 15.06
CA PHE A 206 -2.59 -6.56 16.17
C PHE A 206 -1.87 -5.22 16.03
N GLN A 207 -1.54 -4.79 14.81
CA GLN A 207 -0.96 -3.45 14.59
C GLN A 207 -1.98 -2.35 14.90
N HIS A 208 -3.24 -2.56 14.53
CA HIS A 208 -4.33 -1.63 14.84
C HIS A 208 -4.50 -1.47 16.35
N HIS A 209 -4.64 -2.55 17.13
CA HIS A 209 -4.76 -2.42 18.59
C HIS A 209 -3.52 -1.88 19.28
N ALA A 210 -2.34 -2.16 18.75
CA ALA A 210 -1.11 -1.64 19.32
C ALA A 210 -1.09 -0.12 19.32
N LYS A 211 -1.45 0.50 18.19
CA LYS A 211 -1.36 1.94 17.96
C LYS A 211 -2.51 2.41 17.05
N PRO A 212 -3.77 2.38 17.52
CA PRO A 212 -4.92 2.74 16.70
C PRO A 212 -4.88 4.23 16.35
N ASN A 213 -5.44 4.59 15.20
CA ASN A 213 -5.54 5.97 14.69
C ASN A 213 -4.21 6.73 14.52
N ILE A 214 -3.06 6.06 14.58
CA ILE A 214 -1.75 6.65 14.28
C ILE A 214 -1.45 6.50 12.79
N LEU A 215 -1.41 7.63 12.05
CA LEU A 215 -1.31 7.67 10.57
C LEU A 215 -0.19 6.79 10.00
N SER A 216 0.94 6.71 10.67
CA SER A 216 2.12 5.97 10.22
C SER A 216 2.18 4.52 10.69
N LYS A 217 1.32 4.10 11.63
CA LYS A 217 1.39 2.79 12.29
C LYS A 217 0.13 1.94 12.05
N ASP A 218 -1.06 2.52 12.18
CA ASP A 218 -2.34 1.82 12.04
C ASP A 218 -2.64 1.44 10.56
N PRO A 219 -2.79 0.13 10.24
CA PRO A 219 -3.13 -0.31 8.89
C PRO A 219 -4.58 -0.01 8.47
N ASP A 220 -5.49 0.26 9.41
CA ASP A 220 -6.93 0.34 9.13
C ASP A 220 -7.38 1.74 8.72
N ILE A 221 -6.63 2.77 9.09
CA ILE A 221 -6.76 4.12 8.53
C ILE A 221 -5.82 4.38 7.35
N LYS A 222 -4.89 3.47 7.08
CA LYS A 222 -4.07 3.47 5.84
C LYS A 222 -4.88 2.90 4.69
N TRP A 223 -5.90 3.65 4.30
CA TRP A 223 -6.70 3.37 3.10
C TRP A 223 -5.77 3.24 1.89
N VAL A 224 -5.86 2.06 1.27
CA VAL A 224 -4.86 1.56 0.33
C VAL A 224 -4.66 2.54 -0.83
N LYS A 225 -3.42 2.50 -1.28
CA LYS A 225 -2.88 2.98 -2.53
C LYS A 225 -3.46 2.14 -3.70
N VAL A 226 -4.72 2.35 -4.09
CA VAL A 226 -5.48 1.36 -4.93
C VAL A 226 -5.13 1.39 -6.42
N LEU A 227 -4.63 2.50 -6.96
CA LEU A 227 -4.28 2.64 -8.38
C LEU A 227 -3.05 3.52 -8.55
N VAL A 228 -2.41 3.51 -9.71
CA VAL A 228 -1.26 4.38 -10.01
C VAL A 228 -1.72 5.53 -10.92
N VAL A 229 -1.68 6.80 -10.48
CA VAL A 229 -2.15 7.97 -11.30
C VAL A 229 -1.28 9.22 -11.13
N GLY A 230 -1.02 9.90 -12.24
CA GLY A 230 -0.21 11.13 -12.35
C GLY A 230 -1.03 12.44 -12.27
N THR A 231 -0.32 13.54 -12.03
CA THR A 231 -0.86 14.86 -11.59
C THR A 231 -1.21 15.88 -12.71
N VAL A 232 -1.76 15.48 -13.85
CA VAL A 232 -2.31 16.45 -14.84
C VAL A 232 -3.65 15.90 -15.37
N GLU A 233 -4.72 16.62 -15.05
CA GLU A 233 -6.19 16.37 -15.11
C GLU A 233 -6.82 15.88 -16.45
N PRO A 234 -8.16 15.56 -16.52
CA PRO A 234 -9.22 15.72 -15.50
C PRO A 234 -10.17 14.51 -15.26
N VAL A 235 -10.76 14.52 -14.06
CA VAL A 235 -12.16 14.30 -13.62
C VAL A 235 -13.21 13.70 -14.59
N GLU A 236 -13.09 13.81 -15.91
CA GLU A 236 -14.00 13.18 -16.87
C GLU A 236 -13.94 11.66 -16.84
N GLU A 237 -12.79 11.04 -16.58
CA GLU A 237 -12.65 9.57 -16.47
C GLU A 237 -13.22 9.04 -15.14
N LEU A 238 -13.16 9.84 -14.06
CA LEU A 238 -13.75 9.46 -12.77
C LEU A 238 -15.27 9.70 -12.78
N ILE A 239 -15.73 10.79 -13.41
CA ILE A 239 -17.15 11.00 -13.69
C ILE A 239 -17.62 9.92 -14.66
N TRP A 240 -16.86 9.52 -15.68
CA TRP A 240 -17.21 8.41 -16.56
C TRP A 240 -17.21 7.07 -15.83
N PHE A 241 -16.27 6.80 -14.93
CA PHE A 241 -16.26 5.59 -14.09
C PHE A 241 -17.42 5.56 -13.09
N LEU A 242 -17.74 6.67 -12.42
CA LEU A 242 -18.87 6.79 -11.51
C LEU A 242 -20.22 6.81 -12.26
N THR A 243 -20.28 7.42 -13.46
CA THR A 243 -21.46 7.41 -14.34
C THR A 243 -21.63 6.04 -15.02
N PHE A 244 -20.55 5.33 -15.33
CA PHE A 244 -20.53 3.93 -15.78
C PHE A 244 -20.95 3.02 -14.63
N TYR A 245 -20.53 3.25 -13.39
CA TYR A 245 -20.93 2.49 -12.21
C TYR A 245 -22.40 2.76 -11.81
N LEU A 246 -22.88 4.00 -11.94
CA LEU A 246 -24.30 4.35 -11.80
C LEU A 246 -25.15 3.79 -12.97
N ARG A 247 -24.64 3.80 -14.21
CA ARG A 247 -25.25 3.11 -15.37
C ARG A 247 -25.16 1.58 -15.25
N TYR A 248 -24.16 1.03 -14.56
CA TYR A 248 -24.00 -0.38 -14.22
C TYR A 248 -25.03 -0.80 -13.16
N LEU A 249 -25.28 0.04 -12.15
CA LEU A 249 -26.36 -0.19 -11.17
C LEU A 249 -27.76 -0.12 -11.79
N VAL A 250 -27.99 0.78 -12.76
CA VAL A 250 -29.33 1.03 -13.34
C VAL A 250 -29.62 0.22 -14.62
N CYS A 251 -28.61 -0.15 -15.41
CA CYS A 251 -28.79 -0.88 -16.68
C CYS A 251 -28.41 -2.37 -16.63
N PHE A 252 -27.61 -2.84 -15.66
CA PHE A 252 -27.04 -4.19 -15.68
C PHE A 252 -27.69 -5.22 -14.75
N VAL A 253 -28.75 -4.87 -14.00
CA VAL A 253 -29.55 -5.87 -13.26
C VAL A 253 -30.13 -6.99 -14.16
N PRO A 254 -30.42 -6.78 -15.46
CA PRO A 254 -30.94 -7.86 -16.30
C PRO A 254 -29.94 -8.55 -17.26
N LEU A 255 -28.67 -8.12 -17.40
CA LEU A 255 -27.83 -8.51 -18.56
C LEU A 255 -26.42 -9.04 -18.19
N TYR A 256 -26.31 -9.83 -17.11
CA TYR A 256 -25.08 -10.53 -16.71
C TYR A 256 -24.71 -11.77 -17.57
N GLY A 257 -25.07 -11.78 -18.85
CA GLY A 257 -24.55 -12.73 -19.84
C GLY A 257 -23.15 -12.36 -20.35
N LEU A 258 -22.76 -11.09 -20.28
CA LEU A 258 -21.48 -10.58 -20.79
C LEU A 258 -20.38 -10.49 -19.71
N LEU A 259 -20.71 -10.65 -18.43
CA LEU A 259 -19.71 -10.61 -17.36
C LEU A 259 -18.90 -11.91 -17.25
N GLY A 260 -19.33 -13.03 -17.84
CA GLY A 260 -18.44 -14.19 -18.01
C GLY A 260 -17.27 -13.86 -18.92
N THR A 261 -17.54 -13.13 -20.01
CA THR A 261 -16.53 -12.59 -20.92
C THR A 261 -15.73 -11.47 -20.25
N PHE A 262 -16.37 -10.61 -19.46
CA PHE A 262 -15.64 -9.56 -18.72
C PHE A 262 -14.80 -10.13 -17.57
N THR A 263 -15.22 -11.17 -16.84
CA THR A 263 -14.40 -11.79 -15.78
C THR A 263 -13.27 -12.61 -16.39
N LEU A 264 -13.47 -13.29 -17.52
CA LEU A 264 -12.39 -13.92 -18.28
C LEU A 264 -11.43 -12.88 -18.87
N ILE A 265 -11.94 -11.79 -19.45
CA ILE A 265 -11.11 -10.67 -19.92
C ILE A 265 -10.42 -10.02 -18.73
N THR A 266 -11.08 -9.75 -17.61
CA THR A 266 -10.49 -9.11 -16.43
C THR A 266 -9.50 -10.04 -15.75
N PHE A 267 -9.70 -11.36 -15.80
CA PHE A 267 -8.75 -12.36 -15.33
C PHE A 267 -7.54 -12.49 -16.26
N VAL A 268 -7.76 -12.52 -17.58
CA VAL A 268 -6.68 -12.47 -18.59
C VAL A 268 -5.95 -11.13 -18.52
N ARG A 269 -6.63 -10.02 -18.26
CA ARG A 269 -6.06 -8.68 -18.06
C ARG A 269 -5.39 -8.56 -16.70
N PHE A 270 -5.88 -9.24 -15.68
CA PHE A 270 -5.23 -9.34 -14.37
C PHE A 270 -3.96 -10.16 -14.50
N LEU A 271 -4.00 -11.31 -15.18
CA LEU A 271 -2.83 -12.10 -15.51
C LEU A 271 -1.87 -11.32 -16.40
N GLU A 272 -2.33 -10.62 -17.45
CA GLU A 272 -1.50 -9.76 -18.31
C GLU A 272 -0.91 -8.59 -17.54
N SER A 273 -1.66 -7.95 -16.63
CA SER A 273 -1.18 -6.83 -15.83
C SER A 273 -0.23 -7.29 -14.74
N HIS A 274 -0.49 -8.43 -14.09
CA HIS A 274 0.42 -9.00 -13.10
C HIS A 274 1.66 -9.57 -13.78
N TRP A 275 1.52 -10.15 -14.96
CA TRP A 275 2.62 -10.57 -15.81
C TRP A 275 3.48 -9.38 -16.23
N PHE A 276 2.87 -8.31 -16.74
CA PHE A 276 3.55 -7.08 -17.12
C PHE A 276 4.23 -6.42 -15.93
N VAL A 277 3.52 -6.25 -14.82
CA VAL A 277 4.06 -5.70 -13.56
C VAL A 277 5.15 -6.58 -13.01
N TRP A 278 5.01 -7.90 -13.05
CA TRP A 278 6.04 -8.83 -12.59
C TRP A 278 7.27 -8.68 -13.48
N VAL A 279 7.14 -8.73 -14.82
CA VAL A 279 8.22 -8.54 -15.79
C VAL A 279 8.93 -7.19 -15.68
N THR A 280 8.20 -6.09 -15.51
CA THR A 280 8.84 -4.78 -15.33
C THR A 280 9.46 -4.64 -13.94
N GLN A 281 8.81 -5.15 -12.89
CA GLN A 281 9.28 -4.93 -11.52
C GLN A 281 10.44 -5.82 -11.08
N MET A 282 10.67 -7.02 -11.65
CA MET A 282 11.83 -7.85 -11.23
C MET A 282 13.16 -7.11 -11.39
N ASN A 283 13.23 -6.26 -12.41
CA ASN A 283 14.42 -5.52 -12.81
C ASN A 283 14.60 -4.19 -12.05
N HIS A 284 13.58 -3.74 -11.30
CA HIS A 284 13.61 -2.48 -10.53
C HIS A 284 13.46 -2.69 -9.02
N LEU A 285 12.73 -3.72 -8.56
CA LEU A 285 12.51 -4.06 -7.14
C LEU A 285 13.77 -4.27 -6.30
N PRO A 286 14.89 -4.83 -6.82
CA PRO A 286 16.10 -4.98 -6.04
C PRO A 286 16.95 -3.71 -5.99
N MET A 287 16.59 -2.65 -6.73
CA MET A 287 17.36 -1.40 -6.80
C MET A 287 16.83 -0.37 -5.79
N ASP A 288 17.72 0.46 -5.26
CA ASP A 288 17.38 1.47 -4.26
C ASP A 288 16.50 2.58 -4.86
N ILE A 289 15.40 2.91 -4.17
CA ILE A 289 14.55 4.06 -4.50
C ILE A 289 15.25 5.32 -3.96
N ASN A 290 15.91 6.06 -4.83
CA ASN A 290 16.70 7.22 -4.44
C ASN A 290 15.84 8.49 -4.36
N HIS A 291 15.85 9.15 -3.20
CA HIS A 291 15.28 10.49 -3.04
C HIS A 291 16.36 11.52 -3.39
N GLU A 292 16.44 11.88 -4.68
CA GLU A 292 17.24 12.99 -5.23
C GLU A 292 18.74 12.96 -4.89
N LYS A 293 19.52 12.31 -5.75
CA LYS A 293 20.93 12.65 -5.98
C LYS A 293 21.05 13.21 -7.40
N ARG A 294 21.71 14.37 -7.56
CA ARG A 294 22.09 14.92 -8.87
C ARG A 294 23.13 13.97 -9.49
N LYS A 295 22.67 13.06 -10.35
CA LYS A 295 23.46 12.10 -11.11
C LYS A 295 23.18 12.30 -12.59
N ASP A 296 24.19 12.08 -13.43
CA ASP A 296 24.03 12.05 -14.89
C ASP A 296 23.06 10.92 -15.30
N TRP A 297 22.42 11.09 -16.46
CA TRP A 297 21.29 10.25 -16.84
C TRP A 297 21.70 8.79 -17.01
N VAL A 298 22.85 8.50 -17.64
CA VAL A 298 23.36 7.12 -17.79
C VAL A 298 23.63 6.44 -16.45
N ASN A 299 24.28 7.10 -15.48
CA ASN A 299 24.54 6.49 -14.17
C ASN A 299 23.25 6.25 -13.38
N MET A 300 22.27 7.13 -13.53
CA MET A 300 20.94 6.92 -12.95
C MET A 300 20.25 5.69 -13.55
N GLN A 301 20.37 5.43 -14.86
CA GLN A 301 19.81 4.19 -15.46
C GLN A 301 20.53 2.93 -14.95
N LEU A 302 21.86 2.96 -14.84
CA LEU A 302 22.67 1.82 -14.37
C LEU A 302 22.37 1.44 -12.91
N GLU A 303 22.03 2.42 -12.06
CA GLU A 303 21.72 2.19 -10.65
C GLU A 303 20.23 1.98 -10.34
N ALA A 304 19.33 2.44 -11.21
CA ALA A 304 17.89 2.29 -11.01
C ALA A 304 17.34 1.01 -11.66
N THR A 305 18.15 0.29 -12.44
CA THR A 305 17.73 -0.89 -13.21
C THR A 305 18.73 -2.02 -13.08
N CYS A 306 18.28 -3.27 -13.21
CA CYS A 306 19.14 -4.44 -13.26
C CYS A 306 18.67 -5.44 -14.31
N ASN A 307 19.59 -6.28 -14.77
CA ASN A 307 19.26 -7.38 -15.67
C ASN A 307 18.98 -8.67 -14.89
N VAL A 308 18.04 -9.46 -15.37
CA VAL A 308 17.72 -10.80 -14.85
C VAL A 308 18.51 -11.86 -15.63
N GLU A 309 18.79 -12.99 -14.98
CA GLU A 309 19.58 -14.10 -15.52
C GLU A 309 19.25 -14.41 -16.99
N GLN A 310 20.31 -14.51 -17.81
CA GLN A 310 20.17 -14.74 -19.25
C GLN A 310 19.88 -16.22 -19.49
N SER A 311 18.74 -16.50 -20.12
CA SER A 311 18.42 -17.83 -20.63
C SER A 311 17.44 -17.70 -21.79
N THR A 312 17.45 -18.65 -22.71
CA THR A 312 16.48 -18.69 -23.82
C THR A 312 15.03 -18.66 -23.31
N PHE A 313 14.78 -19.27 -22.15
CA PHE A 313 13.49 -19.19 -21.48
C PHE A 313 13.18 -17.77 -21.01
N ASN A 314 14.09 -17.11 -20.29
CA ASN A 314 13.87 -15.74 -19.79
C ASN A 314 13.77 -14.71 -20.92
N ASP A 315 14.53 -14.89 -22.00
CA ASP A 315 14.49 -14.06 -23.19
C ASP A 315 13.13 -14.14 -23.88
N TRP A 316 12.61 -15.35 -24.07
CA TRP A 316 11.27 -15.58 -24.63
C TRP A 316 10.17 -15.09 -23.69
N PHE A 317 10.27 -15.45 -22.41
CA PHE A 317 9.30 -15.17 -21.37
C PHE A 317 9.19 -13.65 -21.14
N THR A 318 10.30 -12.94 -20.93
CA THR A 318 10.26 -11.46 -20.77
C THR A 318 10.24 -10.70 -22.09
N GLY A 319 10.28 -11.40 -23.22
CA GLY A 319 10.54 -10.86 -24.56
C GLY A 319 11.73 -9.90 -24.62
N HIS A 320 12.84 -10.27 -24.00
CA HIS A 320 14.09 -9.51 -23.86
C HIS A 320 14.09 -8.33 -22.87
N LEU A 321 13.03 -8.13 -22.05
CA LEU A 321 13.08 -7.14 -20.95
C LEU A 321 13.87 -7.61 -19.73
N ASN A 322 14.40 -8.83 -19.73
CA ASN A 322 15.47 -9.22 -18.81
C ASN A 322 16.77 -8.40 -19.03
N PHE A 323 16.89 -7.67 -20.14
CA PHE A 323 17.93 -6.67 -20.42
C PHE A 323 17.44 -5.24 -20.11
N GLN A 324 17.03 -5.00 -18.88
CA GLN A 324 16.41 -3.73 -18.48
C GLN A 324 17.37 -2.54 -18.53
N ILE A 325 18.66 -2.77 -18.27
CA ILE A 325 19.68 -1.72 -18.31
C ILE A 325 19.83 -1.21 -19.75
N GLU A 326 20.02 -2.12 -20.70
CA GLU A 326 20.12 -1.81 -22.12
C GLU A 326 18.82 -1.19 -22.63
N HIS A 327 17.67 -1.67 -22.14
CA HIS A 327 16.37 -1.09 -22.47
C HIS A 327 16.25 0.40 -22.09
N HIS A 328 16.78 0.79 -20.94
CA HIS A 328 16.73 2.17 -20.48
C HIS A 328 17.78 3.08 -21.13
N LEU A 329 18.97 2.54 -21.39
CA LEU A 329 20.04 3.27 -22.06
C LEU A 329 19.74 3.47 -23.55
N PHE A 330 19.13 2.48 -24.19
CA PHE A 330 18.85 2.46 -25.63
C PHE A 330 17.37 2.15 -25.89
N PRO A 331 16.44 3.02 -25.47
CA PRO A 331 15.00 2.74 -25.53
C PRO A 331 14.49 2.59 -26.98
N THR A 332 15.14 3.24 -27.93
CA THR A 332 14.83 3.16 -29.37
C THR A 332 15.49 1.95 -30.06
N MET A 333 16.40 1.24 -29.37
CA MET A 333 17.06 0.07 -29.90
C MET A 333 16.14 -1.15 -29.86
N PRO A 334 15.94 -1.85 -30.99
CA PRO A 334 15.10 -3.02 -31.01
C PRO A 334 15.68 -4.13 -30.11
N ARG A 335 14.80 -4.74 -29.30
CA ARG A 335 15.17 -5.46 -28.07
C ARG A 335 15.96 -6.76 -28.29
N HIS A 336 15.82 -7.36 -29.46
CA HIS A 336 16.63 -8.52 -29.86
C HIS A 336 18.12 -8.16 -29.99
N ASN A 337 18.52 -6.89 -30.09
CA ASN A 337 19.93 -6.49 -30.10
C ASN A 337 20.54 -6.31 -28.71
N TYR A 338 19.75 -6.32 -27.63
CA TYR A 338 20.27 -6.07 -26.29
C TYR A 338 21.36 -7.05 -25.85
N HIS A 339 21.28 -8.32 -26.25
CA HIS A 339 22.34 -9.31 -25.96
C HIS A 339 23.70 -8.96 -26.61
N LYS A 340 23.70 -8.19 -27.72
CA LYS A 340 24.92 -7.76 -28.41
C LYS A 340 25.60 -6.61 -27.66
N VAL A 341 24.82 -5.78 -26.98
CA VAL A 341 25.27 -4.55 -26.31
C VAL A 341 25.51 -4.78 -24.81
N ALA A 342 24.83 -5.74 -24.19
CA ALA A 342 24.97 -6.06 -22.78
C ALA A 342 26.42 -6.34 -22.33
N PRO A 343 27.27 -7.03 -23.11
CA PRO A 343 28.69 -7.16 -22.79
C PRO A 343 29.43 -5.81 -22.77
N LEU A 344 29.08 -4.90 -23.68
CA LEU A 344 29.69 -3.55 -23.78
C LEU A 344 29.24 -2.66 -22.62
N VAL A 345 27.94 -2.69 -22.26
CA VAL A 345 27.40 -1.98 -21.09
C VAL A 345 28.03 -2.48 -19.79
N LYS A 346 28.28 -3.80 -19.69
CA LYS A 346 28.98 -4.40 -18.55
C LYS A 346 30.45 -3.97 -18.44
N THR A 347 31.11 -3.70 -19.56
CA THR A 347 32.47 -3.13 -19.60
C THR A 347 32.45 -1.64 -19.25
N LEU A 348 31.43 -0.90 -19.72
CA LEU A 348 31.20 0.51 -19.40
C LEU A 348 30.99 0.73 -17.89
N SER A 349 30.19 -0.13 -17.23
CA SER A 349 29.93 -0.04 -15.79
C SER A 349 31.13 -0.39 -14.90
N ARG A 350 32.19 -0.97 -15.47
CA ARG A 350 33.46 -1.31 -14.79
C ARG A 350 34.59 -0.30 -15.03
N GLY A 351 34.42 0.65 -15.95
CA GLY A 351 35.39 1.72 -16.20
C GLY A 351 36.62 1.35 -17.04
N GLU A 352 36.59 0.27 -17.83
CA GLU A 352 37.78 -0.32 -18.48
C GLU A 352 38.01 0.06 -19.97
N MET A 353 37.19 0.92 -20.59
CA MET A 353 37.39 1.35 -21.99
C MET A 353 38.22 2.65 -22.09
N GLY A 354 39.38 2.57 -22.76
CA GLY A 354 40.35 3.66 -22.90
C GLY A 354 40.56 4.19 -24.33
N ARG A 355 40.82 5.51 -24.38
CA ARG A 355 41.59 6.36 -25.33
C ARG A 355 41.22 6.36 -26.83
N GLY A 356 40.76 7.53 -27.32
CA GLY A 356 40.92 7.90 -28.74
C GLY A 356 40.08 9.09 -29.25
N ALA A 357 40.78 10.17 -29.62
CA ALA A 357 40.51 11.21 -30.64
C ALA A 357 39.44 12.33 -30.42
N GLU A 358 39.95 13.57 -30.39
CA GLU A 358 39.25 14.86 -30.55
C GLU A 358 38.85 15.16 -32.00
N LEU A 359 37.78 15.93 -32.21
CA LEU A 359 37.46 16.61 -33.48
C LEU A 359 37.10 18.09 -33.25
N ALA A 360 37.62 18.93 -34.14
CA ALA A 360 37.71 20.39 -34.07
C ALA A 360 36.40 21.16 -34.40
N PRO A 361 36.23 22.42 -33.94
CA PRO A 361 35.01 23.18 -34.15
C PRO A 361 35.03 24.06 -35.41
N GLY A 362 33.90 24.10 -36.11
CA GLY A 362 33.57 25.05 -37.16
C GLY A 362 32.73 26.22 -36.65
N SER A 363 33.03 27.43 -37.12
CA SER A 363 32.47 28.72 -36.69
C SER A 363 31.07 29.06 -37.23
N SER A 364 30.24 29.77 -36.47
CA SER A 364 29.82 31.17 -36.78
C SER A 364 28.67 31.72 -35.90
N ARG A 365 28.83 33.00 -35.49
CA ARG A 365 27.97 33.92 -34.71
C ARG A 365 27.77 33.60 -33.23
N SER A 366 28.41 34.40 -32.36
CA SER A 366 28.38 34.31 -30.90
C SER A 366 26.94 34.36 -30.36
N PRO A 367 26.41 33.23 -29.88
CA PRO A 367 25.16 33.20 -29.13
C PRO A 367 25.33 33.89 -27.78
N ALA A 368 24.22 34.27 -27.12
CA ALA A 368 24.28 34.66 -25.71
C ALA A 368 24.92 33.54 -24.89
N VAL A 369 25.76 33.87 -23.91
CA VAL A 369 26.47 32.89 -23.09
C VAL A 369 25.83 32.85 -21.71
N PHE A 370 25.47 31.66 -21.23
CA PHE A 370 24.78 31.44 -19.95
C PHE A 370 25.61 30.61 -18.97
N THR A 371 25.47 30.89 -17.68
CA THR A 371 26.05 30.09 -16.58
C THR A 371 25.06 29.03 -16.08
N TRP A 372 25.52 28.01 -15.33
CA TRP A 372 24.60 27.07 -14.68
C TRP A 372 23.71 27.76 -13.65
N GLU A 373 24.24 28.77 -12.96
CA GLU A 373 23.46 29.56 -12.00
C GLU A 373 22.31 30.30 -12.69
N GLU A 374 22.54 30.78 -13.90
CA GLU A 374 21.50 31.43 -14.71
C GLU A 374 20.50 30.41 -15.24
N VAL A 375 20.95 29.31 -15.86
CA VAL A 375 20.07 28.26 -16.38
C VAL A 375 19.19 27.64 -15.29
N GLN A 376 19.70 27.45 -14.07
CA GLN A 376 18.96 26.85 -12.95
C GLN A 376 17.86 27.76 -12.37
N LYS A 377 17.95 29.08 -12.57
CA LYS A 377 16.87 30.02 -12.22
C LYS A 377 15.60 29.73 -13.04
N HIS A 378 15.75 29.15 -14.23
CA HIS A 378 14.68 28.78 -15.15
C HIS A 378 14.28 27.30 -15.00
N SER A 379 13.97 26.88 -13.76
CA SER A 379 13.54 25.50 -13.40
C SER A 379 12.05 25.37 -13.05
N LEU A 380 11.30 26.47 -13.07
CA LEU A 380 9.88 26.51 -12.69
C LEU A 380 8.96 26.19 -13.87
N ARG A 381 7.75 25.66 -13.65
CA ARG A 381 6.81 25.37 -14.77
C ARG A 381 6.50 26.56 -15.67
N SER A 382 6.48 27.76 -15.09
CA SER A 382 6.22 29.02 -15.78
C SER A 382 7.45 29.56 -16.51
N ASP A 383 8.63 28.98 -16.30
CA ASP A 383 9.91 29.45 -16.82
C ASP A 383 10.95 28.31 -16.84
N GLN A 384 11.10 27.65 -18.00
CA GLN A 384 11.84 26.40 -18.17
C GLN A 384 12.90 26.52 -19.26
N TRP A 385 14.17 26.42 -18.89
CA TRP A 385 15.28 26.28 -19.82
C TRP A 385 15.87 24.87 -19.73
N LEU A 386 16.48 24.39 -20.81
CA LEU A 386 17.24 23.15 -20.83
C LEU A 386 18.50 23.29 -21.67
N VAL A 387 19.53 22.51 -21.33
CA VAL A 387 20.76 22.43 -22.11
C VAL A 387 20.76 21.14 -22.94
N ILE A 388 21.03 21.24 -24.24
CA ILE A 388 21.29 20.09 -25.13
C ILE A 388 22.54 20.42 -25.92
N ASP A 389 23.57 19.58 -25.85
CA ASP A 389 24.83 19.76 -26.59
C ASP A 389 25.44 21.15 -26.33
N ARG A 390 25.50 21.53 -25.04
CA ARG A 390 25.93 22.86 -24.55
C ARG A 390 25.14 24.05 -25.09
N LYS A 391 24.03 23.84 -25.78
CA LYS A 391 23.12 24.89 -26.25
C LYS A 391 21.95 25.02 -25.30
N VAL A 392 21.64 26.25 -24.93
CA VAL A 392 20.56 26.59 -24.01
C VAL A 392 19.30 26.91 -24.82
N TYR A 393 18.20 26.25 -24.43
CA TYR A 393 16.90 26.37 -25.08
C TYR A 393 15.84 26.84 -24.09
N ASN A 394 15.11 27.90 -24.41
CA ASN A 394 13.91 28.28 -23.68
C ASN A 394 12.73 27.44 -24.16
N VAL A 395 12.34 26.47 -23.35
CA VAL A 395 11.27 25.52 -23.67
C VAL A 395 9.96 25.84 -22.98
N THR A 396 9.85 26.97 -22.28
CA THR A 396 8.67 27.37 -21.48
C THR A 396 7.35 27.24 -22.25
N GLN A 397 7.30 27.79 -23.47
CA GLN A 397 6.10 27.73 -24.32
C GLN A 397 6.00 26.42 -25.10
N TRP A 398 7.14 25.80 -25.40
CA TRP A 398 7.21 24.55 -26.16
C TRP A 398 6.82 23.32 -25.33
N ALA A 399 7.11 23.31 -24.03
CA ALA A 399 6.84 22.21 -23.12
C ALA A 399 5.36 21.79 -23.17
N LYS A 400 4.43 22.76 -23.26
CA LYS A 400 2.98 22.50 -23.37
C LYS A 400 2.57 21.81 -24.68
N LYS A 401 3.37 21.95 -25.73
CA LYS A 401 3.14 21.41 -27.08
C LYS A 401 4.00 20.17 -27.36
N HIS A 402 4.92 19.82 -26.46
CA HIS A 402 5.83 18.71 -26.63
C HIS A 402 5.07 17.37 -26.70
N PRO A 403 5.29 16.52 -27.72
CA PRO A 403 4.59 15.23 -27.87
C PRO A 403 4.76 14.26 -26.69
N GLY A 404 5.88 14.34 -25.96
CA GLY A 404 6.13 13.57 -24.73
C GLY A 404 5.44 14.14 -23.47
N GLY A 405 4.77 15.29 -23.60
CA GLY A 405 4.11 16.01 -22.51
C GLY A 405 5.03 16.99 -21.78
N SER A 406 4.42 18.03 -21.21
CA SER A 406 5.13 19.13 -20.52
C SER A 406 5.85 18.71 -19.25
N ARG A 407 5.34 17.68 -18.58
CA ARG A 407 5.91 17.15 -17.34
C ARG A 407 7.27 16.50 -17.53
N LEU A 408 7.48 15.84 -18.66
CA LEU A 408 8.77 15.25 -19.03
C LEU A 408 9.85 16.32 -19.16
N ILE A 409 9.53 17.41 -19.88
CA ILE A 409 10.42 18.56 -20.05
C ILE A 409 10.74 19.20 -18.69
N GLN A 410 9.74 19.30 -17.81
CA GLN A 410 9.93 19.80 -16.45
C GLN A 410 10.94 19.00 -15.63
N HIS A 411 11.11 17.70 -15.90
CA HIS A 411 12.06 16.87 -15.15
C HIS A 411 13.53 17.27 -15.38
N PHE A 412 13.80 17.98 -16.49
CA PHE A 412 15.11 18.48 -16.90
C PHE A 412 15.17 20.02 -16.96
N ALA A 413 14.17 20.71 -16.40
CA ALA A 413 14.18 22.17 -16.37
C ALA A 413 15.33 22.67 -15.48
N GLY A 414 16.23 23.46 -16.05
CA GLY A 414 17.47 23.91 -15.41
C GLY A 414 18.59 22.86 -15.38
N GLU A 415 18.46 21.73 -16.10
CA GLU A 415 19.44 20.63 -16.14
C GLU A 415 19.95 20.39 -17.58
N ASP A 416 21.05 19.63 -17.70
CA ASP A 416 21.50 19.07 -18.98
C ASP A 416 20.61 17.88 -19.39
N ALA A 417 20.03 17.96 -20.59
CA ALA A 417 19.15 16.94 -21.15
C ALA A 417 19.78 16.21 -22.34
N THR A 418 21.06 16.41 -22.65
CA THR A 418 21.72 15.93 -23.88
C THR A 418 21.58 14.43 -24.10
N GLU A 419 21.88 13.63 -23.07
CA GLU A 419 21.82 12.16 -23.15
C GLU A 419 20.38 11.66 -23.35
N ALA A 420 19.45 12.15 -22.53
CA ALA A 420 18.03 11.82 -22.65
C ALA A 420 17.48 12.26 -24.02
N PHE A 421 17.83 13.47 -24.46
CA PHE A 421 17.43 14.00 -25.76
C PHE A 421 17.90 13.09 -26.89
N THR A 422 19.17 12.67 -26.88
CA THR A 422 19.74 11.78 -27.89
C THR A 422 19.08 10.40 -27.88
N ALA A 423 18.80 9.86 -26.69
CA ALA A 423 18.18 8.54 -26.53
C ALA A 423 16.74 8.47 -27.08
N PHE A 424 15.95 9.54 -26.95
CA PHE A 424 14.53 9.57 -27.37
C PHE A 424 14.26 10.17 -28.75
N HIS A 425 15.25 10.82 -29.39
CA HIS A 425 15.07 11.55 -30.65
C HIS A 425 15.96 11.01 -31.77
N PRO A 426 15.60 9.87 -32.38
CA PRO A 426 16.44 9.22 -33.41
C PRO A 426 16.51 10.01 -34.73
N ASP A 427 15.48 10.81 -35.06
CA ASP A 427 15.45 11.66 -36.26
C ASP A 427 15.83 13.11 -35.89
N LEU A 428 17.14 13.34 -35.73
CA LEU A 428 17.67 14.67 -35.36
C LEU A 428 17.35 15.72 -36.42
N THR A 429 17.26 15.34 -37.70
CA THR A 429 16.92 16.27 -38.80
C THR A 429 15.49 16.79 -38.70
N PHE A 430 14.55 15.96 -38.26
CA PHE A 430 13.18 16.38 -37.96
C PHE A 430 13.11 17.26 -36.71
N VAL A 431 13.79 16.86 -35.63
CA VAL A 431 13.70 17.56 -34.33
C VAL A 431 14.40 18.92 -34.34
N GLN A 432 15.47 19.08 -35.13
CA GLN A 432 16.15 20.37 -35.34
C GLN A 432 15.20 21.49 -35.80
N LYS A 433 14.11 21.16 -36.52
CA LYS A 433 13.10 22.14 -36.93
C LYS A 433 12.38 22.81 -35.75
N PHE A 434 12.25 22.07 -34.64
CA PHE A 434 11.60 22.55 -33.41
C PHE A 434 12.60 23.19 -32.45
N LEU A 435 13.89 22.81 -32.49
CA LEU A 435 14.93 23.40 -31.64
C LEU A 435 15.36 24.80 -32.07
N LYS A 436 15.42 25.06 -33.39
CA LYS A 436 15.82 26.37 -33.94
C LYS A 436 15.10 27.58 -33.30
N PRO A 437 13.77 27.61 -33.16
CA PRO A 437 13.07 28.74 -32.55
C PRO A 437 13.18 28.81 -31.01
N LEU A 438 13.72 27.78 -30.37
CA LEU A 438 13.84 27.70 -28.90
C LEU A 438 15.24 28.05 -28.40
N PHE A 439 16.22 28.08 -29.31
CA PHE A 439 17.61 28.36 -29.00
C PHE A 439 17.77 29.81 -28.53
N ILE A 440 18.34 29.99 -27.34
CA ILE A 440 18.58 31.31 -26.75
C ILE A 440 20.06 31.62 -26.56
N GLY A 441 20.93 30.62 -26.53
CA GLY A 441 22.37 30.82 -26.40
C GLY A 441 23.15 29.54 -26.10
N GLU A 442 24.41 29.66 -25.71
CA GLU A 442 25.31 28.56 -25.37
C GLU A 442 25.73 28.62 -23.90
N LEU A 443 26.04 27.47 -23.32
CA LEU A 443 26.57 27.35 -21.96
C LEU A 443 28.05 27.74 -21.97
N ALA A 444 28.45 28.64 -21.06
CA ALA A 444 29.80 29.19 -20.99
C ALA A 444 30.88 28.09 -20.99
N ALA A 445 31.93 28.24 -21.80
CA ALA A 445 32.90 27.19 -22.07
C ALA A 445 33.65 26.67 -20.83
N ASP A 446 33.74 27.51 -19.79
CA ASP A 446 34.33 27.26 -18.48
C ASP A 446 33.37 26.61 -17.48
N GLU A 447 32.06 26.56 -17.78
CA GLU A 447 31.08 25.86 -16.95
C GLU A 447 31.27 24.34 -17.11
N PRO A 448 31.38 23.60 -15.97
CA PRO A 448 31.50 22.15 -16.01
C PRO A 448 30.26 21.58 -16.68
N SER A 449 30.43 20.60 -17.57
CA SER A 449 29.26 19.80 -17.97
C SER A 449 28.65 19.18 -16.70
N GLN A 450 27.32 19.15 -16.58
CA GLN A 450 26.68 18.33 -15.55
C GLN A 450 26.93 16.83 -15.76
N ASP A 451 27.57 16.45 -16.87
CA ASP A 451 28.15 15.15 -17.10
C ASP A 451 29.40 14.98 -16.21
N ASN A 452 29.23 14.31 -15.07
CA ASN A 452 30.35 13.83 -14.27
C ASN A 452 31.18 12.81 -15.09
N ASN A 453 32.23 13.28 -15.78
CA ASN A 453 33.26 12.50 -16.49
C ASN A 453 32.73 11.39 -17.43
N LYS A 454 32.38 11.71 -18.70
CA LYS A 454 32.11 10.67 -19.72
C LYS A 454 32.83 10.86 -21.06
N ASN A 455 33.44 9.74 -21.47
CA ASN A 455 34.21 9.45 -22.68
C ASN A 455 33.42 9.74 -23.98
N ALA A 456 33.98 10.57 -24.86
CA ALA A 456 33.46 10.88 -26.20
C ALA A 456 33.30 9.64 -27.13
N ALA A 457 33.99 8.53 -26.84
CA ALA A 457 33.89 7.28 -27.61
C ALA A 457 32.56 6.52 -27.40
N VAL A 458 31.89 6.67 -26.26
CA VAL A 458 30.64 5.97 -25.92
C VAL A 458 29.49 6.40 -26.84
N MET A 459 29.55 7.63 -27.36
CA MET A 459 28.53 8.18 -28.25
C MET A 459 28.65 7.68 -29.70
N ALA A 460 29.86 7.26 -30.14
CA ALA A 460 30.07 6.72 -31.48
C ALA A 460 29.59 5.26 -31.61
N ASP A 461 29.76 4.45 -30.56
CA ASP A 461 29.30 3.06 -30.52
C ASP A 461 27.76 2.94 -30.38
N PHE A 462 27.12 3.98 -29.82
CA PHE A 462 25.66 4.05 -29.62
C PHE A 462 24.88 4.02 -30.95
N GLN A 463 25.46 4.54 -32.04
CA GLN A 463 24.79 4.67 -33.34
C GLN A 463 24.81 3.38 -34.18
N ALA A 464 25.63 2.38 -33.86
CA ALA A 464 25.85 1.21 -34.72
C ALA A 464 24.88 0.04 -34.53
N LEU A 465 24.02 0.04 -33.51
CA LEU A 465 23.38 -1.20 -32.98
C LEU A 465 21.86 -1.32 -33.23
N LEU A 466 21.31 -0.62 -34.22
CA LEU A 466 19.86 -0.36 -34.31
C LEU A 466 18.98 -1.28 -35.18
N GLU A 467 19.44 -2.41 -35.75
CA GLU A 467 18.56 -3.21 -36.65
C GLU A 467 18.20 -4.63 -36.16
N GLN A 468 16.89 -4.95 -36.22
CA GLN A 468 16.24 -6.28 -36.47
C GLN A 468 15.18 -6.85 -35.48
N ALA A 469 14.04 -6.18 -35.35
CA ALA A 469 12.70 -6.81 -35.46
C ALA A 469 12.20 -8.00 -34.56
N GLN A 470 10.90 -7.85 -34.23
CA GLN A 470 9.83 -8.84 -33.93
C GLN A 470 9.79 -9.54 -32.55
N ALA A 471 8.62 -9.97 -32.02
CA ALA A 471 7.22 -9.55 -32.16
C ALA A 471 6.39 -10.28 -31.09
N SER A 472 6.09 -9.63 -29.96
CA SER A 472 5.06 -10.01 -28.95
C SER A 472 4.90 -8.93 -27.87
N TRP A 473 5.86 -7.99 -27.81
CA TRP A 473 5.81 -6.70 -27.14
C TRP A 473 5.65 -5.55 -28.15
N LEU A 474 5.07 -5.85 -29.31
CA LEU A 474 5.05 -5.01 -30.49
C LEU A 474 4.56 -3.58 -30.21
N GLN A 475 3.57 -3.41 -29.33
CA GLN A 475 3.09 -2.09 -28.89
C GLN A 475 4.15 -1.26 -28.18
N HIS A 476 4.95 -1.87 -27.30
CA HIS A 476 6.00 -1.19 -26.55
C HIS A 476 7.11 -0.76 -27.52
N ASP A 477 7.49 -1.64 -28.45
CA ASP A 477 8.46 -1.37 -29.52
C ASP A 477 8.01 -0.21 -30.44
N PHE A 478 6.74 -0.19 -30.85
CA PHE A 478 6.16 0.91 -31.63
C PHE A 478 6.07 2.21 -30.82
N GLY A 479 5.87 2.14 -29.51
CA GLY A 479 5.89 3.30 -28.63
C GLY A 479 7.25 3.96 -28.52
N HIS A 480 8.31 3.16 -28.63
CA HIS A 480 9.70 3.61 -28.69
C HIS A 480 10.19 3.98 -30.10
N LEU A 481 9.31 3.96 -31.11
CA LEU A 481 9.65 4.25 -32.51
C LEU A 481 10.71 3.32 -33.11
N SER A 482 10.90 2.13 -32.52
CA SER A 482 12.00 1.21 -32.84
C SER A 482 11.71 0.29 -34.04
N VAL A 483 10.49 0.31 -34.60
CA VAL A 483 10.06 -0.68 -35.60
C VAL A 483 10.07 -0.13 -37.02
N PHE A 484 9.47 1.04 -37.27
CA PHE A 484 9.49 1.68 -38.60
C PHE A 484 10.46 2.86 -38.65
N ARG A 485 11.09 3.10 -39.81
CA ARG A 485 11.92 4.30 -40.03
C ARG A 485 11.12 5.61 -39.92
N LYS A 486 9.83 5.60 -40.30
CA LYS A 486 8.94 6.77 -40.16
C LYS A 486 8.16 6.69 -38.85
N SER A 487 8.35 7.68 -37.97
CA SER A 487 7.67 7.79 -36.68
C SER A 487 6.13 7.77 -36.79
N SER A 488 5.57 8.28 -37.89
CA SER A 488 4.12 8.25 -38.15
C SER A 488 3.55 6.84 -38.19
N TRP A 489 4.27 5.89 -38.80
CA TRP A 489 3.85 4.49 -38.88
C TRP A 489 3.97 3.78 -37.53
N ASN A 490 5.03 4.06 -36.77
CA ASN A 490 5.14 3.56 -35.39
C ASN A 490 3.96 4.03 -34.54
N HIS A 491 3.66 5.33 -34.53
CA HIS A 491 2.53 5.86 -33.78
C HIS A 491 1.17 5.34 -34.26
N PHE A 492 0.99 5.17 -35.57
CA PHE A 492 -0.23 4.61 -36.13
C PHE A 492 -0.46 3.18 -35.64
N VAL A 493 0.54 2.31 -35.76
CA VAL A 493 0.43 0.91 -35.34
C VAL A 493 0.41 0.78 -33.81
N GLN A 494 1.15 1.62 -33.08
CA GLN A 494 1.04 1.70 -31.63
C GLN A 494 -0.40 2.02 -31.22
N ARG A 495 -1.01 3.07 -31.79
CA ARG A 495 -2.41 3.47 -31.51
C ARG A 495 -3.40 2.36 -31.82
N PHE A 496 -3.18 1.64 -32.92
CA PHE A 496 -4.00 0.48 -33.26
C PHE A 496 -3.85 -0.63 -32.21
N ILE A 497 -2.62 -1.03 -31.86
CA ILE A 497 -2.42 -2.14 -30.92
C ILE A 497 -2.89 -1.77 -29.51
N ILE A 498 -2.41 -0.65 -28.95
CA ILE A 498 -2.78 -0.28 -27.57
C ILE A 498 -4.20 0.25 -27.46
N GLY A 499 -4.62 1.08 -28.42
CA GLY A 499 -5.94 1.73 -28.40
C GLY A 499 -7.04 0.80 -28.86
N HIS A 500 -6.88 0.14 -30.00
CA HIS A 500 -7.92 -0.70 -30.59
C HIS A 500 -7.90 -2.15 -30.08
N LEU A 501 -6.73 -2.78 -29.91
CA LEU A 501 -6.65 -4.18 -29.45
C LEU A 501 -6.56 -4.32 -27.92
N LYS A 502 -5.97 -3.34 -27.22
CA LYS A 502 -5.83 -3.39 -25.75
C LYS A 502 -6.76 -2.45 -24.98
N GLY A 503 -7.43 -1.50 -25.64
CA GLY A 503 -8.36 -0.57 -24.99
C GLY A 503 -7.71 0.48 -24.08
N VAL A 504 -6.41 0.73 -24.26
CA VAL A 504 -5.62 1.68 -23.45
C VAL A 504 -5.12 2.81 -24.35
N SER A 505 -5.12 4.05 -23.85
CA SER A 505 -4.66 5.20 -24.65
C SER A 505 -3.15 5.12 -24.92
N SER A 506 -2.76 5.16 -26.19
CA SER A 506 -1.35 5.21 -26.58
C SER A 506 -0.66 6.47 -26.08
N LYS A 507 -1.39 7.58 -26.00
CA LYS A 507 -0.90 8.86 -25.48
C LYS A 507 -0.67 8.76 -23.98
N TRP A 508 -1.58 8.11 -23.24
CA TRP A 508 -1.43 7.87 -21.81
C TRP A 508 -0.20 7.01 -21.52
N TRP A 509 -0.05 5.90 -22.25
CA TRP A 509 1.07 4.99 -22.08
C TRP A 509 2.39 5.71 -22.41
N ASN A 510 2.48 6.40 -23.55
CA ASN A 510 3.66 7.19 -23.93
C ASN A 510 4.00 8.23 -22.87
N HIS A 511 3.01 8.98 -22.38
CA HIS A 511 3.22 10.03 -21.39
C HIS A 511 3.85 9.49 -20.10
N ARG A 512 3.37 8.34 -19.61
CA ARG A 512 3.88 7.72 -18.38
C ARG A 512 5.22 7.04 -18.59
N HIS A 513 5.29 6.22 -19.64
CA HIS A 513 6.45 5.41 -19.96
C HIS A 513 7.68 6.26 -20.27
N PHE A 514 7.53 7.39 -20.98
CA PHE A 514 8.64 8.32 -21.19
C PHE A 514 9.10 9.01 -19.90
N GLN A 515 8.19 9.31 -18.97
CA GLN A 515 8.58 9.86 -17.66
C GLN A 515 9.33 8.84 -16.80
N HIS A 516 8.91 7.58 -16.85
CA HIS A 516 9.60 6.48 -16.18
C HIS A 516 11.04 6.35 -16.73
N HIS A 517 11.24 6.22 -18.04
CA HIS A 517 12.59 6.14 -18.61
C HIS A 517 13.44 7.40 -18.37
N ALA A 518 12.81 8.57 -18.31
CA ALA A 518 13.53 9.83 -18.08
C ALA A 518 14.13 9.94 -16.69
N LYS A 519 13.45 9.46 -15.65
CA LYS A 519 13.87 9.53 -14.24
C LYS A 519 13.30 8.32 -13.46
N PRO A 520 13.74 7.08 -13.74
CA PRO A 520 13.14 5.88 -13.15
C PRO A 520 13.44 5.79 -11.66
N ASN A 521 12.54 5.19 -10.90
CA ASN A 521 12.65 4.97 -9.45
C ASN A 521 12.83 6.24 -8.59
N ILE A 522 12.61 7.44 -9.13
CA ILE A 522 12.55 8.68 -8.35
C ILE A 522 11.11 8.92 -7.89
N PHE A 523 10.81 8.76 -6.60
CA PHE A 523 9.45 8.81 -6.03
C PHE A 523 8.60 10.01 -6.47
N SER A 524 9.21 11.20 -6.61
CA SER A 524 8.52 12.43 -7.03
C SER A 524 8.36 12.57 -8.55
N LYS A 525 9.14 11.86 -9.37
CA LYS A 525 9.23 12.05 -10.83
C LYS A 525 8.76 10.82 -11.63
N ASP A 526 8.96 9.61 -11.15
CA ASP A 526 8.54 8.37 -11.78
C ASP A 526 7.03 8.09 -11.53
N PRO A 527 6.18 8.06 -12.57
CA PRO A 527 4.76 7.78 -12.40
C PRO A 527 4.46 6.32 -12.06
N ASP A 528 5.33 5.36 -12.35
CA ASP A 528 5.06 3.93 -12.22
C ASP A 528 5.14 3.42 -10.77
N ILE A 529 5.63 4.26 -9.87
CA ILE A 529 5.69 4.03 -8.42
C ILE A 529 4.73 4.94 -7.61
N LYS A 530 3.92 5.78 -8.28
CA LYS A 530 2.98 6.73 -7.62
C LYS A 530 1.60 6.16 -7.42
N TRP A 531 1.22 5.95 -6.16
CA TRP A 531 -0.05 5.35 -5.83
C TRP A 531 -1.14 6.35 -5.37
N VAL A 532 -2.41 6.07 -5.71
CA VAL A 532 -3.61 6.87 -5.43
C VAL A 532 -4.16 6.56 -4.05
N LYS A 533 -4.30 7.60 -3.24
CA LYS A 533 -4.98 7.54 -1.96
C LYS A 533 -6.46 7.88 -2.14
N ILE A 534 -7.36 7.02 -1.63
CA ILE A 534 -8.80 7.16 -1.87
C ILE A 534 -9.45 8.21 -0.94
N LEU A 535 -8.97 8.34 0.29
CA LEU A 535 -9.51 9.23 1.32
C LEU A 535 -8.39 9.99 2.01
N VAL A 536 -8.74 11.15 2.57
CA VAL A 536 -7.95 11.85 3.59
C VAL A 536 -8.72 11.83 4.89
N VAL A 537 -8.08 11.43 6.00
CA VAL A 537 -8.77 11.18 7.28
C VAL A 537 -8.12 11.93 8.44
N GLY A 538 -8.92 12.37 9.40
CA GLY A 538 -8.45 13.12 10.57
C GLY A 538 -8.28 14.61 10.31
N THR A 539 -7.50 15.27 11.16
CA THR A 539 -7.27 16.72 11.07
C THR A 539 -5.93 17.08 10.43
N VAL A 540 -4.92 16.21 10.56
CA VAL A 540 -3.55 16.49 10.11
C VAL A 540 -3.34 16.14 8.65
N GLU A 541 -3.70 14.92 8.27
CA GLU A 541 -3.47 14.42 6.92
C GLU A 541 -4.17 15.26 5.83
N PRO A 542 -5.43 15.68 5.97
CA PRO A 542 -6.07 16.55 4.98
C PRO A 542 -5.34 17.87 4.79
N VAL A 543 -4.85 18.48 5.88
CA VAL A 543 -4.09 19.73 5.83
C VAL A 543 -2.75 19.53 5.15
N GLU A 544 -2.02 18.46 5.48
CA GLU A 544 -0.77 18.13 4.78
C GLU A 544 -0.97 17.93 3.28
N PHE A 545 -2.01 17.19 2.90
CA PHE A 545 -2.36 16.97 1.50
C PHE A 545 -2.76 18.28 0.82
N GLY A 546 -3.52 19.14 1.51
CA GLY A 546 -3.93 20.45 1.04
C GLY A 546 -2.75 21.38 0.79
N VAL A 547 -1.87 21.56 1.79
CA VAL A 547 -0.64 22.38 1.70
C VAL A 547 0.27 21.88 0.58
N LYS A 548 0.45 20.55 0.46
CA LYS A 548 1.25 19.94 -0.62
C LYS A 548 0.55 20.00 -2.01
N LYS A 549 -0.63 20.64 -2.10
CA LYS A 549 -1.48 20.73 -3.29
C LYS A 549 -1.76 19.36 -3.94
N ILE A 550 -1.93 18.31 -3.12
CA ILE A 550 -2.22 16.96 -3.58
C ILE A 550 -3.73 16.82 -3.78
N LYS A 551 -4.15 16.72 -5.05
CA LYS A 551 -5.55 16.54 -5.49
C LYS A 551 -5.68 15.29 -6.38
N LEU A 552 -5.65 14.11 -5.76
CA LEU A 552 -5.81 12.84 -6.49
C LEU A 552 -7.29 12.46 -6.70
N LEU A 553 -8.14 12.89 -5.78
CA LEU A 553 -9.59 12.74 -5.81
C LEU A 553 -10.26 14.01 -5.28
N PRO A 554 -11.57 14.23 -5.52
CA PRO A 554 -12.30 15.35 -4.94
C PRO A 554 -12.53 15.10 -3.43
N TYR A 555 -11.49 15.26 -2.62
CA TYR A 555 -11.53 14.95 -1.18
C TYR A 555 -12.60 15.78 -0.44
N ASN A 556 -12.89 17.00 -0.89
CA ASN A 556 -14.00 17.83 -0.41
C ASN A 556 -15.40 17.20 -0.60
N HIS A 557 -15.51 16.14 -1.41
CA HIS A 557 -16.73 15.38 -1.63
C HIS A 557 -16.62 13.92 -1.17
N GLN A 558 -15.58 13.56 -0.40
CA GLN A 558 -15.35 12.17 0.01
C GLN A 558 -16.49 11.55 0.82
N HIS A 559 -17.18 12.34 1.63
CA HIS A 559 -18.40 11.91 2.34
C HIS A 559 -19.53 11.47 1.39
N LYS A 560 -19.57 11.96 0.15
CA LYS A 560 -20.61 11.59 -0.84
C LYS A 560 -20.32 10.28 -1.54
N TYR A 561 -19.06 10.05 -1.93
CA TYR A 561 -18.69 8.83 -2.66
C TYR A 561 -18.19 7.71 -1.75
N PHE A 562 -17.78 7.99 -0.51
CA PHE A 562 -17.27 6.98 0.41
C PHE A 562 -18.22 5.80 0.53
N PHE A 563 -19.53 6.04 0.70
CA PHE A 563 -20.50 4.96 0.87
C PHE A 563 -20.78 4.18 -0.42
N LEU A 564 -20.54 4.77 -1.58
CA LEU A 564 -20.72 4.14 -2.89
C LEU A 564 -19.46 3.41 -3.39
N VAL A 565 -18.29 3.75 -2.84
CA VAL A 565 -16.99 3.30 -3.35
C VAL A 565 -16.18 2.57 -2.27
N GLY A 566 -16.15 3.06 -1.03
CA GLY A 566 -15.44 2.47 0.09
C GLY A 566 -15.97 1.08 0.45
N PRO A 567 -17.14 0.95 1.09
CA PRO A 567 -17.68 -0.35 1.47
C PRO A 567 -17.75 -1.36 0.32
N PRO A 568 -18.24 -1.05 -0.89
CA PRO A 568 -18.27 -2.02 -1.98
C PRO A 568 -16.90 -2.58 -2.40
N LEU A 569 -15.81 -1.86 -2.15
CA LEU A 569 -14.46 -2.28 -2.54
C LEU A 569 -13.66 -2.93 -1.40
N ILE A 570 -14.02 -2.70 -0.13
CA ILE A 570 -13.20 -3.12 1.01
C ILE A 570 -13.10 -4.63 1.15
N ILE A 571 -14.22 -5.30 1.47
CA ILE A 571 -14.20 -6.75 1.60
C ILE A 571 -14.05 -7.42 0.23
N PRO A 572 -14.90 -7.15 -0.78
CA PRO A 572 -14.91 -7.93 -2.01
C PRO A 572 -13.62 -7.85 -2.82
N LEU A 573 -12.91 -6.72 -2.75
CA LEU A 573 -11.71 -6.46 -3.56
C LEU A 573 -10.46 -6.33 -2.69
N LEU A 574 -10.38 -5.35 -1.78
CA LEU A 574 -9.13 -4.99 -1.11
C LEU A 574 -8.66 -6.05 -0.12
N PHE A 575 -9.53 -6.48 0.79
CA PHE A 575 -9.14 -7.43 1.84
C PHE A 575 -8.85 -8.81 1.26
N HIS A 576 -9.70 -9.30 0.35
CA HIS A 576 -9.46 -10.60 -0.29
C HIS A 576 -8.19 -10.61 -1.14
N THR A 577 -7.93 -9.57 -1.96
CA THR A 577 -6.70 -9.51 -2.77
C THR A 577 -5.45 -9.42 -1.90
N GLN A 578 -5.47 -8.58 -0.86
CA GLN A 578 -4.35 -8.47 0.07
C GLN A 578 -4.12 -9.73 0.88
N ALA A 579 -5.19 -10.37 1.35
CA ALA A 579 -5.10 -11.61 2.10
C ALA A 579 -4.50 -12.72 1.24
N MET A 580 -4.97 -12.88 0.01
CA MET A 580 -4.43 -13.86 -0.94
C MET A 580 -2.97 -13.54 -1.28
N TYR A 581 -2.67 -12.29 -1.64
CA TYR A 581 -1.31 -11.85 -1.94
C TYR A 581 -0.33 -12.14 -0.80
N LEU A 582 -0.66 -11.72 0.44
CA LEU A 582 0.21 -11.94 1.59
C LEU A 582 0.31 -13.40 1.98
N THR A 583 -0.77 -14.17 1.88
CA THR A 583 -0.77 -15.61 2.16
C THR A 583 0.15 -16.36 1.20
N ILE A 584 0.09 -16.05 -0.10
CA ILE A 584 0.95 -16.65 -1.12
C ILE A 584 2.40 -16.17 -0.96
N LYS A 585 2.61 -14.85 -0.82
CA LYS A 585 3.95 -14.26 -0.68
C LYS A 585 4.71 -14.79 0.53
N LEU A 586 4.02 -14.95 1.65
CA LEU A 586 4.58 -15.49 2.89
C LEU A 586 4.55 -17.02 2.96
N LYS A 587 4.11 -17.70 1.89
CA LYS A 587 4.04 -19.18 1.78
C LYS A 587 3.21 -19.84 2.88
N HIS A 588 2.13 -19.18 3.31
CA HIS A 588 1.20 -19.71 4.30
C HIS A 588 0.20 -20.70 3.66
N TRP A 589 0.70 -21.81 3.11
CA TRP A 589 -0.10 -22.75 2.32
C TRP A 589 -1.28 -23.39 3.07
N GLU A 590 -1.10 -23.65 4.36
CA GLU A 590 -2.18 -24.17 5.21
C GLU A 590 -3.39 -23.22 5.25
N GLU A 591 -3.17 -21.91 5.40
CA GLU A 591 -4.24 -20.89 5.39
C GLU A 591 -4.93 -20.80 4.03
N LEU A 592 -4.15 -20.99 2.95
CA LEU A 592 -4.69 -21.01 1.60
C LEU A 592 -5.63 -22.20 1.41
N VAL A 593 -5.24 -23.40 1.87
CA VAL A 593 -6.09 -24.60 1.82
C VAL A 593 -7.39 -24.36 2.60
N TRP A 594 -7.31 -23.85 3.83
CA TRP A 594 -8.51 -23.48 4.60
C TRP A 594 -9.40 -22.50 3.84
N SER A 595 -8.83 -21.44 3.27
CA SER A 595 -9.60 -20.47 2.47
C SER A 595 -10.26 -21.11 1.24
N LEU A 596 -9.56 -22.02 0.54
CA LEU A 596 -10.08 -22.73 -0.63
C LEU A 596 -11.27 -23.64 -0.28
N THR A 597 -11.29 -24.21 0.92
CA THR A 597 -12.43 -25.06 1.35
C THR A 597 -13.73 -24.29 1.45
N PHE A 598 -13.70 -22.99 1.80
CA PHE A 598 -14.89 -22.12 1.75
C PHE A 598 -15.43 -22.03 0.33
N TYR A 599 -14.57 -21.67 -0.64
CA TYR A 599 -14.99 -21.50 -2.02
C TYR A 599 -15.47 -22.81 -2.64
N LEU A 600 -14.79 -23.92 -2.35
CA LEU A 600 -15.21 -25.25 -2.81
C LEU A 600 -16.60 -25.59 -2.27
N ARG A 601 -16.81 -25.46 -0.94
CA ARG A 601 -18.10 -25.73 -0.29
C ARG A 601 -19.19 -24.83 -0.87
N TYR A 602 -18.93 -23.53 -1.01
CA TYR A 602 -19.88 -22.57 -1.56
C TYR A 602 -20.26 -22.93 -3.01
N LEU A 603 -19.28 -23.23 -3.86
CA LEU A 603 -19.54 -23.62 -5.25
C LEU A 603 -20.35 -24.93 -5.32
N VAL A 604 -19.99 -25.95 -4.54
CA VAL A 604 -20.72 -27.22 -4.49
C VAL A 604 -22.17 -27.02 -4.06
N CYS A 605 -22.43 -26.14 -3.10
CA CYS A 605 -23.78 -25.89 -2.59
C CYS A 605 -24.67 -25.10 -3.57
N PHE A 606 -24.13 -24.07 -4.22
CA PHE A 606 -24.95 -23.08 -4.95
C PHE A 606 -24.88 -23.22 -6.48
N VAL A 607 -23.82 -23.81 -7.06
CA VAL A 607 -23.74 -24.05 -8.52
C VAL A 607 -24.87 -24.93 -9.03
N PRO A 608 -25.30 -26.00 -8.33
CA PRO A 608 -26.45 -26.79 -8.77
C PRO A 608 -27.78 -26.00 -8.78
N LEU A 609 -27.87 -24.91 -8.03
CA LEU A 609 -29.08 -24.10 -7.90
C LEU A 609 -29.09 -22.94 -8.90
N TYR A 610 -27.97 -22.22 -9.03
CA TYR A 610 -27.87 -20.98 -9.80
C TYR A 610 -26.98 -21.06 -11.05
N GLY A 611 -26.34 -22.20 -11.29
CA GLY A 611 -25.21 -22.30 -12.21
C GLY A 611 -24.00 -21.52 -11.71
N LEU A 612 -22.91 -21.55 -12.48
CA LEU A 612 -21.65 -20.91 -12.09
C LEU A 612 -21.79 -19.39 -11.96
N LEU A 613 -22.38 -18.73 -12.96
CA LEU A 613 -22.51 -17.28 -12.99
C LEU A 613 -23.44 -16.75 -11.88
N GLY A 614 -24.60 -17.39 -11.68
CA GLY A 614 -25.53 -16.96 -10.63
C GLY A 614 -24.97 -17.19 -9.22
N THR A 615 -24.17 -18.24 -9.02
CA THR A 615 -23.47 -18.48 -7.75
C THR A 615 -22.45 -17.37 -7.45
N PHE A 616 -21.66 -16.97 -8.44
CA PHE A 616 -20.73 -15.85 -8.29
C PHE A 616 -21.46 -14.52 -8.05
N ALA A 617 -22.60 -14.29 -8.72
CA ALA A 617 -23.41 -13.11 -8.50
C ALA A 617 -23.96 -13.06 -7.06
N LEU A 618 -24.49 -14.18 -6.55
CA LEU A 618 -24.94 -14.29 -5.17
C LEU A 618 -23.79 -14.05 -4.18
N LEU A 619 -22.63 -14.68 -4.38
CA LEU A 619 -21.46 -14.49 -3.53
C LEU A 619 -21.04 -13.01 -3.49
N THR A 620 -20.94 -12.38 -4.66
CA THR A 620 -20.54 -10.98 -4.78
C THR A 620 -21.54 -10.06 -4.09
N PHE A 621 -22.83 -10.32 -4.25
CA PHE A 621 -23.89 -9.53 -3.61
C PHE A 621 -23.88 -9.68 -2.08
N VAL A 622 -23.72 -10.90 -1.57
CA VAL A 622 -23.55 -11.14 -0.12
C VAL A 622 -22.31 -10.42 0.41
N ARG A 623 -21.18 -10.48 -0.30
CA ARG A 623 -19.95 -9.76 0.08
C ARG A 623 -20.12 -8.24 0.05
N PHE A 624 -20.89 -7.74 -0.90
CA PHE A 624 -21.25 -6.32 -0.96
C PHE A 624 -22.02 -5.90 0.30
N LEU A 625 -23.09 -6.63 0.66
CA LEU A 625 -23.90 -6.32 1.84
C LEU A 625 -23.08 -6.46 3.14
N GLU A 626 -22.30 -7.53 3.27
CA GLU A 626 -21.40 -7.76 4.40
C GLU A 626 -20.41 -6.59 4.57
N SER A 627 -19.82 -6.12 3.47
CA SER A 627 -18.84 -5.03 3.52
C SER A 627 -19.42 -3.72 4.03
N HIS A 628 -20.69 -3.41 3.71
CA HIS A 628 -21.36 -2.25 4.29
C HIS A 628 -21.53 -2.40 5.79
N TRP A 629 -22.07 -3.54 6.22
CA TRP A 629 -22.26 -3.83 7.64
C TRP A 629 -20.92 -3.73 8.39
N PHE A 630 -19.89 -4.41 7.90
CA PHE A 630 -18.57 -4.43 8.50
C PHE A 630 -17.95 -3.03 8.64
N VAL A 631 -18.02 -2.22 7.58
CA VAL A 631 -17.46 -0.86 7.60
C VAL A 631 -18.20 0.02 8.59
N TRP A 632 -19.54 -0.05 8.64
CA TRP A 632 -20.30 0.73 9.62
C TRP A 632 -19.90 0.38 11.05
N VAL A 633 -19.84 -0.91 11.38
CA VAL A 633 -19.51 -1.35 12.73
C VAL A 633 -18.07 -1.01 13.10
N THR A 634 -17.10 -1.22 12.21
CA THR A 634 -15.69 -0.99 12.55
C THR A 634 -15.26 0.47 12.51
N GLN A 635 -15.90 1.31 11.67
CA GLN A 635 -15.48 2.69 11.52
C GLN A 635 -16.16 3.65 12.50
N MET A 636 -17.37 3.34 12.98
CA MET A 636 -18.12 4.24 13.87
C MET A 636 -17.41 4.52 15.20
N ASN A 637 -16.55 3.59 15.65
CA ASN A 637 -15.82 3.72 16.90
C ASN A 637 -14.44 4.40 16.77
N HIS A 638 -13.86 4.46 15.56
CA HIS A 638 -12.49 4.93 15.32
C HIS A 638 -12.39 6.16 14.41
N LEU A 639 -13.10 6.15 13.28
CA LEU A 639 -12.98 7.20 12.27
C LEU A 639 -13.41 8.60 12.78
N PRO A 640 -14.40 8.71 13.70
CA PRO A 640 -14.73 9.99 14.33
C PRO A 640 -13.75 10.46 15.42
N MET A 641 -12.79 9.63 15.81
CA MET A 641 -11.83 9.92 16.88
C MET A 641 -10.59 10.65 16.35
N ASP A 642 -9.71 11.12 17.23
CA ASP A 642 -8.50 11.85 16.80
C ASP A 642 -7.62 10.90 15.96
N ILE A 643 -7.27 11.33 14.75
CA ILE A 643 -6.35 10.64 13.85
C ILE A 643 -5.19 11.60 13.58
N ASN A 644 -4.00 11.18 14.02
CA ASN A 644 -2.86 12.07 14.09
C ASN A 644 -1.54 11.32 13.86
N HIS A 645 -0.45 12.07 13.80
CA HIS A 645 0.88 11.52 14.06
C HIS A 645 1.00 11.13 15.53
N GLU A 646 1.93 10.24 15.80
CA GLU A 646 2.13 9.74 17.15
C GLU A 646 2.51 10.87 18.12
N LYS A 647 1.65 11.06 19.11
CA LYS A 647 1.93 11.87 20.30
C LYS A 647 2.50 10.92 21.34
N ARG A 648 3.62 11.29 21.98
CA ARG A 648 4.20 10.50 23.07
C ARG A 648 3.29 10.60 24.30
N LYS A 649 2.44 9.60 24.50
CA LYS A 649 1.49 9.43 25.61
C LYS A 649 1.59 7.99 26.09
N ASP A 650 1.16 7.73 27.33
CA ASP A 650 0.96 6.37 27.80
C ASP A 650 -0.07 5.62 26.95
N TRP A 651 0.01 4.29 27.00
CA TRP A 651 -0.79 3.43 26.14
C TRP A 651 -2.29 3.54 26.45
N VAL A 652 -2.68 3.68 27.72
CA VAL A 652 -4.10 3.72 28.13
C VAL A 652 -4.78 4.97 27.59
N ASN A 653 -4.16 6.15 27.76
CA ASN A 653 -4.65 7.40 27.18
C ASN A 653 -4.78 7.32 25.65
N MET A 654 -3.81 6.69 24.98
CA MET A 654 -3.87 6.51 23.53
C MET A 654 -5.08 5.68 23.11
N GLN A 655 -5.37 4.55 23.78
CA GLN A 655 -6.53 3.72 23.46
C GLN A 655 -7.84 4.49 23.70
N LEU A 656 -7.95 5.21 24.82
CA LEU A 656 -9.13 5.99 25.18
C LEU A 656 -9.42 7.14 24.21
N GLU A 657 -8.37 7.81 23.69
CA GLU A 657 -8.53 8.90 22.72
C GLU A 657 -8.84 8.41 21.30
N ALA A 658 -8.37 7.22 20.94
CA ALA A 658 -8.52 6.64 19.60
C ALA A 658 -9.82 5.84 19.42
N THR A 659 -10.58 5.61 20.50
CA THR A 659 -11.78 4.76 20.49
C THR A 659 -12.97 5.45 21.16
N CYS A 660 -14.17 5.04 20.80
CA CYS A 660 -15.38 5.39 21.54
C CYS A 660 -16.37 4.22 21.56
N ASN A 661 -17.29 4.22 22.51
CA ASN A 661 -18.33 3.21 22.65
C ASN A 661 -19.65 3.63 22.01
N VAL A 662 -20.46 2.63 21.73
CA VAL A 662 -21.88 2.74 21.37
C VAL A 662 -22.73 2.14 22.50
N GLU A 663 -23.88 2.76 22.75
CA GLU A 663 -24.81 2.35 23.81
C GLU A 663 -25.11 0.85 23.80
N GLN A 664 -25.22 0.27 24.99
CA GLN A 664 -25.56 -1.13 25.15
C GLN A 664 -27.05 -1.36 24.89
N SER A 665 -27.36 -2.37 24.08
CA SER A 665 -28.68 -2.97 23.99
C SER A 665 -28.54 -4.39 23.43
N THR A 666 -29.53 -5.24 23.64
CA THR A 666 -29.53 -6.61 23.08
C THR A 666 -29.36 -6.59 21.55
N PHE A 667 -29.93 -5.59 20.87
CA PHE A 667 -29.76 -5.40 19.45
C PHE A 667 -28.32 -4.95 19.10
N ASN A 668 -27.79 -3.92 19.75
CA ASN A 668 -26.44 -3.41 19.43
C ASN A 668 -25.36 -4.47 19.72
N ASP A 669 -25.49 -5.19 20.83
CA ASP A 669 -24.57 -6.25 21.25
C ASP A 669 -24.55 -7.40 20.20
N TRP A 670 -25.71 -7.75 19.63
CA TRP A 670 -25.82 -8.74 18.55
C TRP A 670 -25.35 -8.20 17.19
N PHE A 671 -25.79 -7.00 16.83
CA PHE A 671 -25.57 -6.38 15.51
C PHE A 671 -24.08 -6.08 15.28
N THR A 672 -23.40 -5.62 16.33
CA THR A 672 -21.97 -5.26 16.28
C THR A 672 -21.04 -6.39 16.73
N GLY A 673 -21.58 -7.49 17.26
CA GLY A 673 -20.77 -8.52 17.89
C GLY A 673 -20.05 -8.02 19.13
N HIS A 674 -20.70 -7.15 19.91
CA HIS A 674 -20.17 -6.46 21.10
C HIS A 674 -19.05 -5.44 20.83
N LEU A 675 -18.76 -5.12 19.57
CA LEU A 675 -17.84 -4.02 19.21
C LEU A 675 -18.42 -2.62 19.52
N ASN A 676 -19.67 -2.54 20.00
CA ASN A 676 -20.16 -1.36 20.69
C ASN A 676 -19.37 -1.03 21.97
N PHE A 677 -18.61 -1.97 22.53
CA PHE A 677 -17.65 -1.75 23.63
C PHE A 677 -16.20 -1.65 23.13
N GLN A 678 -15.93 -0.76 22.18
CA GLN A 678 -14.61 -0.62 21.56
C GLN A 678 -13.52 -0.18 22.55
N ILE A 679 -13.86 0.65 23.55
CA ILE A 679 -12.91 1.08 24.59
C ILE A 679 -12.41 -0.13 25.39
N GLU A 680 -13.34 -0.91 25.98
CA GLU A 680 -13.00 -2.08 26.79
C GLU A 680 -12.33 -3.15 25.93
N HIS A 681 -12.78 -3.28 24.68
CA HIS A 681 -12.16 -4.18 23.71
C HIS A 681 -10.69 -3.82 23.46
N HIS A 682 -10.35 -2.53 23.34
CA HIS A 682 -8.96 -2.10 23.15
C HIS A 682 -8.11 -2.20 24.40
N LEU A 683 -8.68 -1.94 25.57
CA LEU A 683 -7.99 -2.04 26.86
C LEU A 683 -7.77 -3.50 27.29
N PHE A 684 -8.71 -4.39 26.96
CA PHE A 684 -8.70 -5.80 27.36
C PHE A 684 -9.03 -6.74 26.18
N PRO A 685 -8.22 -6.78 25.10
CA PRO A 685 -8.58 -7.50 23.87
C PRO A 685 -8.74 -9.00 24.05
N THR A 686 -8.06 -9.61 25.02
CA THR A 686 -8.21 -11.04 25.38
C THR A 686 -9.42 -11.33 26.26
N MET A 687 -10.15 -10.30 26.74
CA MET A 687 -11.36 -10.51 27.53
C MET A 687 -12.49 -11.04 26.63
N PRO A 688 -13.20 -12.10 27.03
CA PRO A 688 -14.35 -12.59 26.30
C PRO A 688 -15.44 -11.52 26.19
N ARG A 689 -15.96 -11.29 24.97
CA ARG A 689 -16.84 -10.15 24.68
C ARG A 689 -18.11 -10.04 25.53
N HIS A 690 -18.62 -11.15 26.06
CA HIS A 690 -19.79 -11.16 26.95
C HIS A 690 -19.51 -10.56 28.34
N ASN A 691 -18.25 -10.21 28.65
CA ASN A 691 -17.87 -9.54 29.90
C ASN A 691 -17.59 -8.04 29.73
N TYR A 692 -17.55 -7.49 28.51
CA TYR A 692 -17.25 -6.07 28.29
C TYR A 692 -18.20 -5.12 29.04
N HIS A 693 -19.50 -5.40 29.03
CA HIS A 693 -20.49 -4.60 29.77
C HIS A 693 -20.27 -4.58 31.29
N LYS A 694 -19.57 -5.57 31.85
CA LYS A 694 -19.25 -5.64 33.29
C LYS A 694 -18.07 -4.76 33.66
N VAL A 695 -17.07 -4.66 32.77
CA VAL A 695 -15.87 -3.84 33.01
C VAL A 695 -16.05 -2.39 32.58
N ALA A 696 -16.97 -2.09 31.65
CA ALA A 696 -17.23 -0.73 31.18
C ALA A 696 -17.51 0.31 32.30
N PRO A 697 -18.32 0.01 33.35
CA PRO A 697 -18.49 0.92 34.48
C PRO A 697 -17.19 1.22 35.24
N LEU A 698 -16.31 0.23 35.38
CA LEU A 698 -15.02 0.38 36.07
C LEU A 698 -14.05 1.25 35.27
N VAL A 699 -13.99 1.04 33.94
CA VAL A 699 -13.19 1.89 33.02
C VAL A 699 -13.71 3.33 33.04
N LYS A 700 -15.04 3.51 33.08
CA LYS A 700 -15.64 4.84 33.21
C LYS A 700 -15.20 5.54 34.50
N THR A 701 -15.22 4.86 35.65
CA THR A 701 -14.73 5.40 36.93
C THR A 701 -13.23 5.73 36.86
N LEU A 702 -12.42 4.90 36.21
CA LEU A 702 -11.00 5.19 35.98
C LEU A 702 -10.83 6.48 35.15
N CYS A 703 -11.60 6.63 34.07
CA CYS A 703 -11.58 7.84 33.24
C CYS A 703 -11.99 9.09 34.05
N GLU A 704 -13.04 8.99 34.86
CA GLU A 704 -13.49 10.07 35.75
C GLU A 704 -12.40 10.50 36.75
N LYS A 705 -11.68 9.53 37.34
CA LYS A 705 -10.57 9.78 38.28
C LYS A 705 -9.43 10.59 37.64
N HIS A 706 -9.10 10.33 36.38
CA HIS A 706 -8.01 11.00 35.66
C HIS A 706 -8.48 12.19 34.80
N GLY A 707 -9.76 12.58 34.88
CA GLY A 707 -10.29 13.70 34.11
C GLY A 707 -10.37 13.44 32.59
N ILE A 708 -10.43 12.16 32.19
CA ILE A 708 -10.52 11.75 30.79
C ILE A 708 -11.98 11.56 30.41
N LYS A 709 -12.36 12.05 29.24
CA LYS A 709 -13.73 11.89 28.74
C LYS A 709 -13.96 10.45 28.28
N TYR A 710 -14.77 9.70 29.01
CA TYR A 710 -15.30 8.42 28.55
C TYR A 710 -16.35 8.64 27.44
N GLN A 711 -16.04 8.24 26.22
CA GLN A 711 -16.88 8.52 25.04
C GLN A 711 -17.87 7.37 24.81
N ASN A 712 -19.16 7.64 24.97
CA ASN A 712 -20.24 6.70 24.68
C ASN A 712 -21.38 7.42 23.94
N LYS A 713 -21.85 6.84 22.83
CA LYS A 713 -22.79 7.47 21.89
C LYS A 713 -23.93 6.53 21.52
N SER A 714 -25.06 7.07 21.08
CA SER A 714 -26.10 6.23 20.45
C SER A 714 -25.60 5.66 19.11
N LEU A 715 -26.16 4.53 18.67
CA LEU A 715 -25.79 3.90 17.40
C LEU A 715 -26.00 4.85 16.21
N SER A 716 -27.10 5.62 16.22
CA SER A 716 -27.41 6.57 15.15
C SER A 716 -26.41 7.72 15.10
N THR A 717 -26.02 8.27 16.26
CA THR A 717 -24.99 9.31 16.35
C THR A 717 -23.65 8.78 15.84
N ALA A 718 -23.22 7.59 16.26
CA ALA A 718 -21.94 7.01 15.86
C ALA A 718 -21.87 6.77 14.33
N VAL A 719 -22.96 6.31 13.71
CA VAL A 719 -23.09 6.19 12.25
C VAL A 719 -23.02 7.57 11.57
N VAL A 720 -23.75 8.56 12.06
CA VAL A 720 -23.76 9.91 11.48
C VAL A 720 -22.39 10.59 11.60
N ASP A 721 -21.65 10.33 12.68
CA ASP A 721 -20.31 10.88 12.90
C ASP A 721 -19.28 10.42 11.86
N VAL A 722 -19.41 9.22 11.28
CA VAL A 722 -18.56 8.75 10.18
C VAL A 722 -18.69 9.68 8.97
N PHE A 723 -19.93 10.04 8.61
CA PHE A 723 -20.20 10.96 7.52
C PHE A 723 -19.60 12.35 7.79
N TRP A 724 -19.80 12.88 9.00
CA TRP A 724 -19.28 14.19 9.38
C TRP A 724 -17.76 14.22 9.47
N SER A 725 -17.12 13.17 10.01
CA SER A 725 -15.66 13.07 10.06
C SER A 725 -15.05 13.16 8.66
N LEU A 726 -15.62 12.41 7.69
CA LEU A 726 -15.19 12.46 6.30
C LEU A 726 -15.46 13.81 5.63
N LYS A 727 -16.60 14.44 5.93
CA LYS A 727 -16.93 15.78 5.43
C LYS A 727 -15.96 16.83 5.96
N ASN A 728 -15.75 16.88 7.26
CA ASN A 728 -14.85 17.81 7.93
C ASN A 728 -13.41 17.62 7.44
N SER A 729 -12.94 16.37 7.30
CA SER A 729 -11.63 16.06 6.72
C SER A 729 -11.52 16.62 5.28
N GLY A 730 -12.58 16.46 4.47
CA GLY A 730 -12.62 17.00 3.11
C GLY A 730 -12.62 18.53 3.04
N GLU A 731 -13.29 19.19 3.99
CA GLU A 731 -13.33 20.65 4.13
C GLU A 731 -11.97 21.20 4.60
N LEU A 732 -11.32 20.55 5.57
CA LEU A 732 -9.96 20.90 6.01
C LEU A 732 -8.94 20.77 4.88
N TRP A 733 -9.06 19.71 4.07
CA TRP A 733 -8.24 19.58 2.86
C TRP A 733 -8.50 20.74 1.90
N LEU A 734 -9.76 21.10 1.66
CA LEU A 734 -10.11 22.17 0.72
C LEU A 734 -9.60 23.54 1.20
N ASP A 735 -9.79 23.87 2.47
CA ASP A 735 -9.29 25.10 3.08
C ASP A 735 -7.76 25.19 2.93
N ALA A 736 -7.04 24.14 3.35
CA ALA A 736 -5.59 24.09 3.19
C ALA A 736 -5.16 24.13 1.72
N TYR A 737 -5.89 23.46 0.82
CA TYR A 737 -5.61 23.47 -0.61
C TYR A 737 -5.80 24.84 -1.25
N LEU A 738 -6.75 25.66 -0.78
CA LEU A 738 -7.03 26.98 -1.34
C LEU A 738 -6.21 28.09 -0.69
N HIS A 739 -5.94 28.01 0.61
CA HIS A 739 -5.51 29.15 1.41
C HIS A 739 -4.15 28.98 2.10
N LYS A 740 -3.57 27.77 2.11
CA LYS A 740 -2.25 27.48 2.70
C LYS A 740 -1.31 26.93 1.65
#